data_AF-A0A1C7P9Q9-F1
#
_entry.id   AF-A0A1C7P9Q9-F1
#
_cell.length_a   1.000
_cell.length_b   1.000
_cell.length_c   1.000
_cell.angle_alpha   90.00
_cell.angle_beta   90.00
_cell.angle_gamma   90.00
#
_symmetry.space_group_name_H-M   'P 1'
#
loop_
_entity.id
_entity.type
_entity.pdbx_description
1 polymer ?
#
loop_
_entity_poly.entity_id
_entity_poly.type
_entity_poly.pdbx_seq_one_letter_code
_entity_poly.pdbx_strand_id
1 'polypeptide(L)'
;MPFVAPFFLKYAVWRLRCVAFVVCAAVPVCMAQPVRIHVEDNHAGSFAFFAENADLESPHRLLLIDAHCDANGVKYSDDLREGVRRVANLAQRHERLAGWRREGRIQAYNWIEPLMPAPVAEVYWMPPPALVAAAGAESLQKDAADYLDGRAELDERRGPELGGRFRVVRSWEELPAAGDMPWLATIDLDSFASSADPVAELRAAWSRVLALHDLRAVSICVSRPWQPDDARAFALLEEALRLALATHPAHVSFEPLMPEGPDASLQAESFAKLGKPVPRLEMKKAPASLLALLRAERAQYDVAERREEWDALLDEQADAPLELGVQGRLRSPDGVWRLDRGAEAALQVEGAFGADARVTWFRLEPEREVANLVPSMASGRYFSGGTFRAAVWHARQVAQTDDPLLASAVWRQGAGAGRSWWKVRAEQDGRVWESPVVCVAVTEGEGFHAGLAEQLGTPYMFGAGMERERGLAVAESGYGNDCANYMAYAWRRAGKAVPWSNPEQLKACMEPLGLQLEPGSRVAVSAEDVRRGVVYHAGNHVSALWEDRPPLGSFGAEDVLVHHLSGFPELLTRAEFERKYPRAGYGLWTLKREGRSVRVAAFGDISPAGDDARWAELATAAGRGDLVVGNLEGSVEEAAGEVPPKRSFSFRAKPGALAPLLRQAGLHVVSLANNHAEDGGASGALRAKEELERAGIGCVGIGRSREEAVQPWIGVRRGKSFAVWGVAHDEAMNAPLPGVHAARLPQDAGLLLGSMRTWRRHVDYCMVLVHWGRENTEKLSEAQHVWSRWLAAAGADVVFGSHPHVLQAPDTVGGCIVFPSLGNARFEARGPVPGFSARGYGEVELRGRGDRTWRFVPLPAGGKARPAAGNGASDKSASG
;
A
#
# COMPACT_ATOMS: atom_id res chain seq x y z
N MET A 1 -19.56 -30.42 -64.21
CA MET A 1 -20.55 -29.32 -64.26
C MET A 1 -21.90 -29.87 -63.83
N PRO A 2 -22.82 -29.12 -63.17
CA PRO A 2 -22.78 -27.84 -62.44
C PRO A 2 -23.04 -28.07 -60.91
N PHE A 3 -22.70 -27.19 -59.95
CA PHE A 3 -23.25 -25.88 -59.53
C PHE A 3 -24.65 -25.85 -58.90
N VAL A 4 -24.71 -25.17 -57.73
CA VAL A 4 -25.81 -24.49 -57.01
C VAL A 4 -26.34 -25.15 -55.71
N ALA A 5 -26.22 -24.37 -54.61
CA ALA A 5 -26.66 -24.60 -53.22
C ALA A 5 -28.20 -24.46 -53.04
N PRO A 6 -28.82 -24.73 -51.86
CA PRO A 6 -28.77 -23.76 -50.73
C PRO A 6 -28.94 -24.30 -49.28
N PHE A 7 -28.50 -23.44 -48.34
CA PHE A 7 -29.06 -23.09 -47.02
C PHE A 7 -29.20 -24.10 -45.84
N PHE A 8 -28.42 -23.76 -44.80
CA PHE A 8 -28.73 -23.68 -43.36
C PHE A 8 -28.80 -24.92 -42.46
N LEU A 9 -28.01 -24.78 -41.38
CA LEU A 9 -28.27 -25.14 -39.97
C LEU A 9 -27.55 -26.37 -39.36
N LYS A 10 -26.48 -26.00 -38.61
CA LYS A 10 -26.05 -26.50 -37.29
C LYS A 10 -25.22 -27.80 -37.17
N TYR A 11 -23.93 -27.54 -36.89
CA TYR A 11 -23.04 -28.16 -35.89
C TYR A 11 -22.71 -29.66 -36.00
N ALA A 12 -21.57 -29.91 -36.64
CA ALA A 12 -20.61 -30.98 -36.33
C ALA A 12 -19.25 -30.26 -36.10
N VAL A 13 -18.29 -30.66 -35.26
CA VAL A 13 -17.68 -31.98 -35.06
C VAL A 13 -16.92 -31.96 -33.72
N TRP A 14 -16.86 -33.12 -33.06
CA TRP A 14 -16.03 -33.43 -31.90
C TRP A 14 -14.88 -34.36 -32.32
N ARG A 15 -13.73 -34.30 -31.60
CA ARG A 15 -12.52 -35.20 -31.60
C ARG A 15 -11.44 -34.90 -32.64
N LEU A 16 -10.12 -34.87 -32.37
CA LEU A 16 -9.27 -35.51 -31.34
C LEU A 16 -7.90 -34.77 -31.22
N ARG A 17 -7.36 -34.67 -30.00
CA ARG A 17 -5.94 -34.49 -29.56
C ARG A 17 -5.08 -33.37 -30.19
N CYS A 18 -4.72 -32.37 -29.37
CA CYS A 18 -3.33 -31.87 -29.21
C CYS A 18 -3.23 -30.93 -28.00
N VAL A 19 -2.11 -31.03 -27.30
CA VAL A 19 -1.62 -30.08 -26.29
C VAL A 19 -1.62 -28.68 -26.90
N ALA A 20 -2.41 -27.76 -26.35
CA ALA A 20 -2.33 -26.34 -26.69
C ALA A 20 -2.46 -25.53 -25.40
N PHE A 21 -1.37 -24.86 -25.07
CA PHE A 21 -1.29 -23.72 -24.16
C PHE A 21 -2.51 -22.81 -24.36
N VAL A 22 -3.38 -22.72 -23.35
CA VAL A 22 -4.24 -21.54 -23.23
C VAL A 22 -3.36 -20.49 -22.55
N VAL A 23 -2.70 -19.68 -23.39
CA VAL A 23 -2.23 -18.36 -22.99
C VAL A 23 -3.47 -17.61 -22.54
N CYS A 24 -3.68 -17.52 -21.23
CA CYS A 24 -4.46 -16.43 -20.67
C CYS A 24 -3.74 -15.15 -21.10
N ALA A 25 -4.19 -14.54 -22.20
CA ALA A 25 -3.92 -13.15 -22.48
C ALA A 25 -4.64 -12.35 -21.38
N ALA A 26 -3.98 -12.27 -20.22
CA ALA A 26 -4.26 -11.25 -19.24
C ALA A 26 -3.98 -9.94 -19.97
N VAL A 27 -5.03 -9.24 -20.37
CA VAL A 27 -4.91 -7.83 -20.71
C VAL A 27 -4.35 -7.17 -19.45
N PRO A 28 -3.12 -6.61 -19.48
CA PRO A 28 -2.56 -5.98 -18.30
C PRO A 28 -3.50 -4.83 -17.93
N VAL A 29 -4.05 -4.88 -16.73
CA VAL A 29 -4.70 -3.71 -16.13
C VAL A 29 -3.57 -2.70 -15.93
N CYS A 30 -3.48 -1.70 -16.81
CA CYS A 30 -2.56 -0.57 -16.68
C CYS A 30 -2.95 0.24 -15.43
N MET A 31 -2.49 -0.17 -14.26
CA MET A 31 -2.29 0.77 -13.16
C MET A 31 -1.15 1.70 -13.57
N ALA A 32 -1.25 3.01 -13.34
CA ALA A 32 -0.08 3.88 -13.49
C ALA A 32 1.03 3.35 -12.58
N GLN A 33 2.15 3.02 -13.20
CA GLN A 33 3.34 2.69 -12.45
C GLN A 33 3.90 3.98 -11.84
N PRO A 34 4.29 3.96 -10.56
CA PRO A 34 4.93 5.12 -9.94
C PRO A 34 6.21 5.45 -10.70
N VAL A 35 6.55 6.75 -10.77
CA VAL A 35 7.84 7.17 -11.31
C VAL A 35 8.93 6.62 -10.41
N ARG A 36 9.90 5.90 -10.99
CA ARG A 36 11.07 5.42 -10.25
C ARG A 36 12.07 6.55 -10.15
N ILE A 37 12.46 6.92 -8.93
CA ILE A 37 13.44 7.98 -8.69
C ILE A 37 14.61 7.37 -7.92
N HIS A 38 15.81 7.57 -8.43
CA HIS A 38 17.04 7.17 -7.78
C HIS A 38 17.83 8.41 -7.41
N VAL A 39 18.29 8.50 -6.18
CA VAL A 39 19.12 9.59 -5.67
C VAL A 39 20.39 8.99 -5.10
N GLU A 40 21.54 9.58 -5.41
CA GLU A 40 22.85 9.07 -4.98
C GLU A 40 23.88 10.18 -4.84
N ASP A 41 24.98 9.88 -4.14
CA ASP A 41 26.07 10.82 -3.83
C ASP A 41 27.22 10.80 -4.86
N ASN A 42 27.09 9.97 -5.90
CA ASN A 42 27.91 9.91 -7.11
C ASN A 42 27.14 9.08 -8.16
N HIS A 43 27.55 9.05 -9.43
CA HIS A 43 26.82 8.29 -10.47
C HIS A 43 27.00 6.73 -10.42
N ALA A 44 27.54 6.13 -9.36
CA ALA A 44 27.85 4.69 -9.33
C ALA A 44 26.64 3.78 -9.55
N GLY A 45 25.48 4.18 -9.03
CA GLY A 45 24.18 3.51 -9.01
C GLY A 45 23.37 3.70 -10.30
N SER A 46 23.48 4.85 -10.96
CA SER A 46 22.69 5.27 -12.13
C SER A 46 22.61 4.21 -13.23
N PHE A 47 23.74 3.58 -13.58
CA PHE A 47 23.75 2.51 -14.59
C PHE A 47 22.84 1.33 -14.23
N ALA A 48 23.05 0.73 -13.04
CA ALA A 48 22.24 -0.43 -12.64
C ALA A 48 20.79 -0.03 -12.44
N PHE A 49 20.54 1.16 -11.90
CA PHE A 49 19.19 1.66 -11.73
C PHE A 49 18.42 1.64 -13.05
N PHE A 50 18.97 2.21 -14.13
CA PHE A 50 18.32 2.13 -15.44
C PHE A 50 18.31 0.71 -16.02
N ALA A 51 19.38 -0.07 -15.86
CA ALA A 51 19.41 -1.46 -16.33
C ALA A 51 18.36 -2.36 -15.65
N GLU A 52 17.94 -2.02 -14.44
CA GLU A 52 16.93 -2.74 -13.65
C GLU A 52 15.51 -2.22 -13.86
N ASN A 53 15.36 -0.92 -14.17
CA ASN A 53 14.05 -0.26 -14.24
C ASN A 53 13.60 0.08 -15.67
N ALA A 54 14.49 0.06 -16.67
CA ALA A 54 14.14 0.21 -18.08
C ALA A 54 13.77 -1.14 -18.71
N ASP A 55 12.81 -1.11 -19.64
CA ASP A 55 12.55 -2.26 -20.50
C ASP A 55 13.67 -2.38 -21.54
N LEU A 56 14.52 -3.40 -21.37
CA LEU A 56 15.68 -3.61 -22.23
C LEU A 56 15.33 -4.00 -23.67
N GLU A 57 14.06 -4.31 -23.94
CA GLU A 57 13.57 -4.68 -25.26
C GLU A 57 12.85 -3.53 -25.98
N SER A 58 12.53 -2.43 -25.28
CA SER A 58 11.84 -1.26 -25.84
C SER A 58 12.77 -0.06 -25.97
N PRO A 59 12.71 0.71 -27.07
CA PRO A 59 13.52 1.92 -27.21
C PRO A 59 13.02 3.05 -26.29
N HIS A 60 13.95 3.81 -25.71
CA HIS A 60 13.73 4.96 -24.84
C HIS A 60 14.55 6.16 -25.32
N ARG A 61 14.08 7.36 -24.98
CA ARG A 61 14.86 8.59 -25.02
C ARG A 61 15.50 8.83 -23.66
N LEU A 62 16.72 9.33 -23.63
CA LEU A 62 17.39 9.74 -22.43
C LEU A 62 17.61 11.25 -22.44
N LEU A 63 17.09 11.96 -21.44
CA LEU A 63 17.47 13.33 -21.14
C LEU A 63 18.63 13.29 -20.13
N LEU A 64 19.76 13.90 -20.49
CA LEU A 64 20.96 14.07 -19.67
C LEU A 64 21.09 15.55 -19.30
N ILE A 65 20.74 15.93 -18.07
CA ILE A 65 21.05 17.26 -17.54
C ILE A 65 22.35 17.13 -16.75
N ASP A 66 23.43 17.62 -17.35
CA ASP A 66 24.79 17.37 -16.85
C ASP A 66 25.73 18.51 -17.29
N ALA A 67 26.65 18.93 -16.42
CA ALA A 67 27.72 19.86 -16.78
C ALA A 67 28.72 19.25 -17.78
N HIS A 68 28.73 17.94 -17.92
CA HIS A 68 29.70 17.19 -18.72
C HIS A 68 28.99 16.16 -19.60
N CYS A 69 29.64 15.82 -20.73
CA CYS A 69 29.20 14.72 -21.58
C CYS A 69 29.82 13.39 -21.16
N ASP A 70 30.42 13.31 -19.97
CA ASP A 70 31.28 12.21 -19.49
C ASP A 70 30.55 10.85 -19.37
N ALA A 71 29.35 10.78 -19.91
CA ALA A 71 28.72 9.69 -20.63
C ALA A 71 29.63 8.89 -21.59
N ASN A 72 30.75 8.30 -21.13
CA ASN A 72 31.29 6.97 -21.47
C ASN A 72 32.82 6.84 -21.63
N GLY A 73 33.24 5.57 -21.73
CA GLY A 73 34.61 5.12 -21.91
C GLY A 73 34.79 3.69 -21.40
N VAL A 74 33.77 2.83 -21.52
CA VAL A 74 33.80 1.50 -20.89
C VAL A 74 34.52 0.51 -21.79
N LYS A 75 35.52 -0.19 -21.25
CA LYS A 75 36.16 -1.30 -21.96
C LYS A 75 35.17 -2.46 -22.10
N TYR A 76 35.09 -3.02 -23.29
CA TYR A 76 34.24 -4.15 -23.65
C TYR A 76 32.75 -3.86 -23.39
N SER A 77 32.28 -2.69 -23.81
CA SER A 77 30.89 -2.24 -23.58
C SER A 77 29.84 -3.18 -24.18
N ASP A 78 30.14 -3.84 -25.30
CA ASP A 78 29.31 -4.89 -25.90
C ASP A 78 29.13 -6.11 -24.96
N ASP A 79 30.20 -6.54 -24.27
CA ASP A 79 30.12 -7.66 -23.31
C ASP A 79 29.26 -7.33 -22.09
N LEU A 80 29.28 -6.07 -21.65
CA LEU A 80 28.41 -5.61 -20.58
C LEU A 80 26.96 -5.57 -21.03
N ARG A 81 26.67 -4.99 -22.19
CA ARG A 81 25.32 -4.93 -22.77
C ARG A 81 24.72 -6.33 -22.90
N GLU A 82 25.47 -7.27 -23.50
CA GLU A 82 25.04 -8.65 -23.65
C GLU A 82 24.93 -9.38 -22.30
N GLY A 83 25.84 -9.11 -21.37
CA GLY A 83 25.82 -9.73 -20.05
C GLY A 83 24.61 -9.32 -19.21
N VAL A 84 24.10 -8.08 -19.34
CA VAL A 84 22.83 -7.66 -18.70
C VAL A 84 21.63 -8.40 -19.31
N ARG A 85 21.66 -8.74 -20.60
CA ARG A 85 20.55 -9.42 -21.30
C ARG A 85 20.52 -10.93 -21.10
N ARG A 86 21.67 -11.56 -20.85
CA ARG A 86 21.79 -13.03 -20.70
C ARG A 86 21.36 -13.57 -19.34
N VAL A 87 21.03 -12.72 -18.38
CA VAL A 87 20.53 -13.12 -17.06
C VAL A 87 19.06 -13.51 -17.13
N ALA A 88 18.66 -14.55 -16.40
CA ALA A 88 17.32 -15.10 -16.49
C ALA A 88 16.26 -14.30 -15.71
N ASN A 89 16.68 -13.47 -14.74
CA ASN A 89 15.80 -12.68 -13.91
C ASN A 89 16.50 -11.46 -13.29
N LEU A 90 15.71 -10.59 -12.65
CA LEU A 90 16.19 -9.35 -12.03
C LEU A 90 17.22 -9.58 -10.91
N ALA A 91 17.08 -10.65 -10.12
CA ALA A 91 18.03 -10.94 -9.04
C ALA A 91 19.43 -11.27 -9.57
N GLN A 92 19.50 -12.09 -10.63
CA GLN A 92 20.76 -12.37 -11.32
C GLN A 92 21.33 -11.13 -12.01
N ARG A 93 20.46 -10.26 -12.55
CA ARG A 93 20.86 -8.97 -13.12
C ARG A 93 21.53 -8.10 -12.06
N HIS A 94 20.87 -7.94 -10.92
CA HIS A 94 21.39 -7.19 -9.78
C HIS A 94 22.75 -7.73 -9.31
N GLU A 95 22.87 -9.05 -9.09
CA GLU A 95 24.13 -9.68 -8.67
C GLU A 95 25.26 -9.46 -9.70
N ARG A 96 24.95 -9.55 -10.99
CA ARG A 96 25.90 -9.31 -12.08
C ARG A 96 26.40 -7.86 -12.10
N LEU A 97 25.47 -6.90 -12.00
CA LEU A 97 25.77 -5.47 -11.98
C LEU A 97 26.61 -5.10 -10.75
N ALA A 98 26.23 -5.60 -9.57
CA ALA A 98 26.99 -5.43 -8.33
C ALA A 98 28.40 -6.06 -8.42
N GLY A 99 28.53 -7.23 -9.05
CA GLY A 99 29.82 -7.87 -9.32
C GLY A 99 30.74 -7.00 -10.17
N TRP A 100 30.24 -6.52 -11.31
CA TRP A 100 31.02 -5.68 -12.23
C TRP A 100 31.44 -4.34 -11.62
N ARG A 101 30.62 -3.75 -10.75
CA ARG A 101 31.01 -2.57 -9.97
C ARG A 101 32.17 -2.86 -9.03
N ARG A 102 32.09 -3.94 -8.25
CA ARG A 102 33.18 -4.36 -7.33
C ARG A 102 34.49 -4.61 -8.08
N GLU A 103 34.40 -5.13 -9.30
CA GLU A 103 35.56 -5.36 -10.18
C GLU A 103 36.09 -4.08 -10.83
N GLY A 104 35.40 -2.94 -10.70
CA GLY A 104 35.74 -1.68 -11.37
C GLY A 104 35.49 -1.69 -12.88
N ARG A 105 34.75 -2.68 -13.39
CA ARG A 105 34.36 -2.76 -14.81
C ARG A 105 33.32 -1.71 -15.18
N ILE A 106 32.46 -1.37 -14.22
CA ILE A 106 31.51 -0.27 -14.30
C ILE A 106 31.90 0.73 -13.22
N GLN A 107 32.07 1.99 -13.63
CA GLN A 107 32.41 3.13 -12.78
C GLN A 107 31.24 4.13 -12.80
N ALA A 108 31.29 5.18 -11.97
CA ALA A 108 30.20 6.14 -11.85
C ALA A 108 29.77 6.76 -13.19
N TYR A 109 30.72 7.19 -14.03
CA TYR A 109 30.45 7.85 -15.32
C TYR A 109 30.26 6.87 -16.50
N ASN A 110 30.24 5.55 -16.24
CA ASN A 110 30.28 4.51 -17.28
C ASN A 110 28.89 3.99 -17.73
N TRP A 111 27.86 4.81 -17.64
CA TRP A 111 26.48 4.31 -17.60
C TRP A 111 25.71 4.44 -18.92
N ILE A 112 26.06 5.38 -19.81
CA ILE A 112 25.32 5.59 -21.08
C ILE A 112 25.67 4.54 -22.14
N GLU A 113 26.95 4.28 -22.38
CA GLU A 113 27.40 3.37 -23.46
C GLU A 113 26.90 1.93 -23.33
N PRO A 114 26.85 1.30 -22.13
CA PRO A 114 26.29 -0.05 -22.03
C PRO A 114 24.75 -0.08 -22.18
N LEU A 115 24.05 1.06 -22.06
CA LEU A 115 22.59 1.18 -22.26
C LEU A 115 22.18 1.57 -23.69
N MET A 116 23.02 2.28 -24.44
CA MET A 116 22.84 2.41 -25.90
C MET A 116 23.20 1.07 -26.55
N PRO A 117 22.65 0.60 -27.69
CA PRO A 117 21.43 0.93 -28.45
C PRO A 117 20.30 -0.11 -28.31
N ALA A 118 20.16 -0.78 -27.15
CA ALA A 118 19.07 -1.75 -26.91
C ALA A 118 17.86 -1.09 -26.20
N PRO A 119 18.04 -0.45 -25.03
CA PRO A 119 17.02 0.39 -24.42
C PRO A 119 17.13 1.89 -24.72
N VAL A 120 18.31 2.49 -24.93
CA VAL A 120 18.45 3.96 -25.17
C VAL A 120 18.71 4.22 -26.65
N ALA A 121 17.71 4.75 -27.35
CA ALA A 121 17.75 5.00 -28.79
C ALA A 121 18.25 6.41 -29.14
N GLU A 122 17.86 7.41 -28.35
CA GLU A 122 18.20 8.84 -28.52
C GLU A 122 18.67 9.41 -27.19
N VAL A 123 19.73 10.22 -27.20
CA VAL A 123 20.24 10.92 -26.03
C VAL A 123 20.20 12.42 -26.28
N TYR A 124 19.60 13.17 -25.37
CA TYR A 124 19.51 14.62 -25.38
C TYR A 124 20.31 15.15 -24.21
N TRP A 125 21.47 15.76 -24.47
CA TRP A 125 22.30 16.39 -23.46
C TRP A 125 21.97 17.86 -23.34
N MET A 126 21.59 18.28 -22.14
CA MET A 126 21.29 19.65 -21.76
C MET A 126 22.41 20.19 -20.87
N PRO A 127 23.49 20.72 -21.46
CA PRO A 127 24.55 21.36 -20.70
C PRO A 127 24.09 22.68 -20.05
N PRO A 128 24.79 23.14 -19.00
CA PRO A 128 24.54 24.43 -18.37
C PRO A 128 24.60 25.58 -19.38
N PRO A 129 23.73 26.59 -19.29
CA PRO A 129 23.74 27.74 -20.22
C PRO A 129 25.10 28.43 -20.31
N ALA A 130 25.85 28.49 -19.20
CA ALA A 130 27.19 29.05 -19.16
C ALA A 130 28.19 28.26 -20.03
N LEU A 131 28.10 26.94 -20.05
CA LEU A 131 28.95 26.09 -20.89
C LEU A 131 28.61 26.25 -22.37
N VAL A 132 27.33 26.31 -22.71
CA VAL A 132 26.86 26.59 -24.09
C VAL A 132 27.35 27.94 -24.56
N ALA A 133 27.31 28.97 -23.71
CA ALA A 133 27.79 30.31 -24.03
C ALA A 133 29.32 30.35 -24.23
N ALA A 134 30.08 29.54 -23.50
CA ALA A 134 31.54 29.51 -23.56
C ALA A 134 32.09 28.70 -24.75
N ALA A 135 31.55 27.50 -24.99
CA ALA A 135 32.08 26.55 -25.99
C ALA A 135 31.27 26.51 -27.30
N GLY A 136 29.99 26.87 -27.25
CA GLY A 136 29.06 26.71 -28.38
C GLY A 136 28.54 25.29 -28.53
N ALA A 137 27.23 25.16 -28.76
CA ALA A 137 26.55 23.85 -28.83
C ALA A 137 27.09 22.91 -29.93
N GLU A 138 27.55 23.44 -31.07
CA GLU A 138 28.12 22.63 -32.15
C GLU A 138 29.48 22.04 -31.77
N SER A 139 30.31 22.78 -31.03
CA SER A 139 31.58 22.26 -30.50
C SER A 139 31.30 21.17 -29.47
N LEU A 140 30.40 21.43 -28.52
CA LEU A 140 30.00 20.45 -27.51
C LEU A 140 29.44 19.17 -28.13
N GLN A 141 28.64 19.31 -29.20
CA GLN A 141 28.11 18.19 -29.96
C GLN A 141 29.21 17.36 -30.61
N LYS A 142 30.20 18.03 -31.21
CA LYS A 142 31.35 17.37 -31.83
C LYS A 142 32.22 16.69 -30.78
N ASP A 143 32.52 17.36 -29.68
CA ASP A 143 33.37 16.83 -28.60
C ASP A 143 32.72 15.60 -27.95
N ALA A 144 31.40 15.64 -27.70
CA ALA A 144 30.66 14.48 -27.21
C ALA A 144 30.67 13.32 -28.20
N ALA A 145 30.48 13.57 -29.50
CA ALA A 145 30.52 12.52 -30.53
C ALA A 145 31.92 11.90 -30.65
N ASP A 146 32.96 12.74 -30.70
CA ASP A 146 34.37 12.31 -30.73
C ASP A 146 34.72 11.50 -29.48
N TYR A 147 34.18 11.87 -28.32
CA TYR A 147 34.37 11.13 -27.08
C TYR A 147 33.66 9.76 -27.09
N LEU A 148 32.40 9.72 -27.53
CA LEU A 148 31.57 8.52 -27.57
C LEU A 148 32.08 7.45 -28.56
N ASP A 149 32.58 7.88 -29.72
CA ASP A 149 32.96 7.01 -30.83
C ASP A 149 34.48 6.91 -31.06
N GLY A 150 35.27 7.86 -30.57
CA GLY A 150 36.73 7.90 -30.77
C GLY A 150 37.49 6.72 -30.13
N ARG A 151 36.85 5.96 -29.23
CA ARG A 151 37.42 4.72 -28.68
C ARG A 151 37.24 3.48 -29.55
N ALA A 152 36.44 3.54 -30.61
CA ALA A 152 36.21 2.39 -31.50
C ALA A 152 37.52 1.87 -32.15
N GLU A 153 38.55 2.71 -32.24
CA GLU A 153 39.88 2.32 -32.72
C GLU A 153 40.69 1.47 -31.72
N LEU A 154 40.41 1.58 -30.42
CA LEU A 154 41.09 0.85 -29.33
C LEU A 154 40.34 -0.41 -28.90
N ASP A 155 39.02 -0.42 -29.05
CA ASP A 155 38.12 -1.52 -28.69
C ASP A 155 36.99 -1.60 -29.72
N GLU A 156 37.15 -2.49 -30.71
CA GLU A 156 36.28 -2.56 -31.89
C GLU A 156 34.84 -2.93 -31.48
N ARG A 157 33.93 -1.98 -31.65
CA ARG A 157 32.50 -2.11 -31.32
C ARG A 157 31.75 -2.80 -32.46
N ARG A 158 30.86 -3.75 -32.15
CA ARG A 158 30.00 -4.42 -33.16
C ARG A 158 28.75 -3.61 -33.53
N GLY A 159 28.35 -2.68 -32.66
CA GLY A 159 27.18 -1.80 -32.85
C GLY A 159 27.48 -0.57 -33.73
N PRO A 160 26.44 0.17 -34.16
CA PRO A 160 26.60 1.40 -34.93
C PRO A 160 27.24 2.53 -34.09
N GLU A 161 27.71 3.58 -34.77
CA GLU A 161 28.16 4.83 -34.16
C GLU A 161 27.09 5.40 -33.21
N LEU A 162 27.52 5.88 -32.05
CA LEU A 162 26.65 6.40 -30.99
C LEU A 162 26.48 7.91 -31.09
N GLY A 163 27.50 8.63 -31.58
CA GLY A 163 27.52 10.10 -31.69
C GLY A 163 26.36 10.65 -32.51
N GLY A 164 25.94 9.96 -33.58
CA GLY A 164 24.79 10.36 -34.40
C GLY A 164 23.42 10.28 -33.70
N ARG A 165 23.36 9.68 -32.49
CA ARG A 165 22.16 9.54 -31.66
C ARG A 165 22.13 10.51 -30.49
N PHE A 166 23.23 11.20 -30.26
CA PHE A 166 23.42 12.15 -29.19
C PHE A 166 23.14 13.56 -29.70
N ARG A 167 22.41 14.38 -28.95
CA ARG A 167 22.01 15.73 -29.36
C ARG A 167 22.21 16.72 -28.22
N VAL A 168 23.01 17.74 -28.44
CA VAL A 168 23.10 18.89 -27.53
C VAL A 168 21.88 19.76 -27.72
N VAL A 169 21.14 19.99 -26.63
CA VAL A 169 19.98 20.88 -26.60
C VAL A 169 20.27 22.10 -25.75
N ARG A 170 19.83 23.27 -26.24
CA ARG A 170 20.03 24.57 -25.58
C ARG A 170 18.87 24.96 -24.67
N SER A 171 17.69 24.39 -24.91
CA SER A 171 16.48 24.67 -24.16
C SER A 171 15.50 23.51 -24.21
N TRP A 172 14.49 23.55 -23.33
CA TRP A 172 13.43 22.55 -23.25
C TRP A 172 12.61 22.44 -24.53
N GLU A 173 12.50 23.52 -25.30
CA GLU A 173 11.74 23.61 -26.54
C GLU A 173 12.41 22.88 -27.72
N GLU A 174 13.71 22.58 -27.61
CA GLU A 174 14.43 21.78 -28.60
C GLU A 174 14.21 20.27 -28.43
N LEU A 175 13.62 19.84 -27.29
CA LEU A 175 13.25 18.44 -27.08
C LEU A 175 12.07 18.06 -28.01
N PRO A 176 12.06 16.83 -28.54
CA PRO A 176 10.97 16.38 -29.40
C PRO A 176 9.64 16.41 -28.63
N ALA A 177 8.58 16.82 -29.33
CA ALA A 177 7.22 16.73 -28.80
C ALA A 177 6.84 15.28 -28.44
N ALA A 178 5.72 15.14 -27.73
CA ALA A 178 5.17 13.83 -27.34
C ALA A 178 5.13 12.86 -28.53
N GLY A 179 5.63 11.64 -28.32
CA GLY A 179 5.68 10.57 -29.31
C GLY A 179 5.70 9.20 -28.63
N ASP A 180 5.73 8.13 -29.42
CA ASP A 180 5.57 6.74 -28.94
C ASP A 180 6.77 6.18 -28.16
N MET A 181 7.81 6.99 -27.89
CA MET A 181 9.03 6.56 -27.20
C MET A 181 9.09 7.09 -25.76
N PRO A 182 9.20 6.23 -24.74
CA PRO A 182 9.30 6.63 -23.34
C PRO A 182 10.56 7.43 -23.01
N TRP A 183 10.49 8.25 -21.97
CA TRP A 183 11.65 9.00 -21.46
C TRP A 183 12.28 8.33 -20.24
N LEU A 184 13.61 8.35 -20.21
CA LEU A 184 14.45 8.29 -19.03
C LEU A 184 15.07 9.67 -18.82
N ALA A 185 15.31 10.07 -17.58
CA ALA A 185 15.98 11.33 -17.29
C ALA A 185 17.06 11.14 -16.23
N THR A 186 18.14 11.88 -16.35
CA THR A 186 19.13 12.01 -15.29
C THR A 186 19.40 13.49 -15.03
N ILE A 187 19.72 13.80 -13.78
CA ILE A 187 20.09 15.13 -13.32
C ILE A 187 21.37 15.00 -12.50
N ASP A 188 22.54 15.35 -13.06
CA ASP A 188 23.72 15.62 -12.24
C ASP A 188 23.58 17.04 -11.68
N LEU A 189 23.61 17.13 -10.35
CA LEU A 189 23.47 18.37 -9.62
C LEU A 189 24.64 19.34 -9.84
N ASP A 190 25.77 18.86 -10.40
CA ASP A 190 26.87 19.72 -10.83
C ASP A 190 26.50 20.69 -11.97
N SER A 191 25.45 20.38 -12.75
CA SER A 191 24.86 21.27 -13.75
C SER A 191 24.48 22.63 -13.20
N PHE A 192 24.15 22.67 -11.91
CA PHE A 192 23.73 23.87 -11.21
C PHE A 192 24.86 24.49 -10.38
N ALA A 193 26.04 23.87 -10.29
CA ALA A 193 27.10 24.28 -9.36
C ALA A 193 27.57 25.73 -9.57
N SER A 194 27.55 26.23 -10.81
CA SER A 194 27.91 27.60 -11.16
C SER A 194 26.76 28.61 -11.08
N SER A 195 25.53 28.17 -10.77
CA SER A 195 24.36 29.03 -10.70
C SER A 195 24.42 29.98 -9.50
N ALA A 196 23.85 31.17 -9.66
CA ALA A 196 23.61 32.10 -8.56
C ALA A 196 22.52 31.59 -7.60
N ASP A 197 21.53 30.84 -8.11
CA ASP A 197 20.45 30.21 -7.34
C ASP A 197 20.21 28.77 -7.81
N PRO A 198 21.11 27.84 -7.44
CA PRO A 198 21.08 26.46 -7.92
C PRO A 198 19.86 25.68 -7.44
N VAL A 199 19.30 26.04 -6.28
CA VAL A 199 18.09 25.40 -5.73
C VAL A 199 16.88 25.77 -6.59
N ALA A 200 16.73 27.04 -6.96
CA ALA A 200 15.64 27.47 -7.84
C ALA A 200 15.75 26.86 -9.25
N GLU A 201 16.96 26.77 -9.80
CA GLU A 201 17.17 26.14 -11.12
C GLU A 201 16.89 24.63 -11.09
N LEU A 202 17.31 23.92 -10.02
CA LEU A 202 16.97 22.51 -9.83
C LEU A 202 15.45 22.30 -9.78
N ARG A 203 14.71 23.11 -9.02
CA ARG A 203 13.23 23.06 -8.98
C ARG A 203 12.61 23.25 -10.36
N ALA A 204 13.11 24.22 -11.12
CA ALA A 204 12.63 24.49 -12.46
C ALA A 204 12.90 23.32 -13.42
N ALA A 205 14.11 22.74 -13.35
CA ALA A 205 14.47 21.56 -14.13
C ALA A 205 13.61 20.35 -13.75
N TRP A 206 13.41 20.10 -12.46
CA TRP A 206 12.58 19.01 -11.94
C TRP A 206 11.14 19.06 -12.47
N SER A 207 10.49 20.23 -12.38
CA SER A 207 9.12 20.44 -12.90
C SER A 207 9.03 20.14 -14.40
N ARG A 208 10.06 20.47 -15.17
CA ARG A 208 10.14 20.18 -16.61
C ARG A 208 10.44 18.70 -16.91
N VAL A 209 11.30 18.05 -16.13
CA VAL A 209 11.55 16.60 -16.25
C VAL A 209 10.27 15.81 -16.02
N LEU A 210 9.50 16.14 -14.97
CA LEU A 210 8.22 15.48 -14.70
C LEU A 210 7.14 15.77 -15.75
N ALA A 211 7.35 16.79 -16.60
CA ALA A 211 6.51 17.09 -17.75
C ALA A 211 6.75 16.18 -18.96
N LEU A 212 7.85 15.41 -18.97
CA LEU A 212 8.20 14.55 -20.09
C LEU A 212 7.13 13.46 -20.27
N HIS A 213 6.63 13.35 -21.51
CA HIS A 213 5.59 12.40 -21.87
C HIS A 213 6.07 10.95 -21.69
N ASP A 214 5.38 10.13 -20.90
CA ASP A 214 5.76 8.73 -20.65
C ASP A 214 7.17 8.57 -20.00
N LEU A 215 7.51 9.46 -19.06
CA LEU A 215 8.67 9.32 -18.18
C LEU A 215 8.60 8.01 -17.36
N ARG A 216 9.67 7.22 -17.40
CA ARG A 216 9.78 5.90 -16.75
C ARG A 216 10.61 5.92 -15.48
N ALA A 217 11.74 6.61 -15.53
CA ALA A 217 12.69 6.64 -14.42
C ALA A 217 13.52 7.93 -14.44
N VAL A 218 13.88 8.40 -13.25
CA VAL A 218 14.76 9.55 -13.04
C VAL A 218 15.92 9.14 -12.14
N SER A 219 17.14 9.42 -12.56
CA SER A 219 18.31 9.37 -11.68
C SER A 219 18.75 10.79 -11.30
N ILE A 220 19.18 10.99 -10.05
CA ILE A 220 19.74 12.24 -9.56
C ILE A 220 21.04 11.90 -8.84
N CYS A 221 22.12 12.60 -9.17
CA CYS A 221 23.38 12.40 -8.48
C CYS A 221 23.99 13.73 -8.02
N VAL A 222 24.77 13.70 -6.95
CA VAL A 222 25.57 14.85 -6.51
C VAL A 222 27.06 14.55 -6.57
N SER A 223 27.70 14.84 -7.69
CA SER A 223 29.13 14.60 -7.85
C SER A 223 29.99 15.61 -7.06
N ARG A 224 30.39 15.25 -5.82
CA ARG A 224 31.13 16.17 -4.93
C ARG A 224 32.38 16.83 -5.55
N PRO A 225 33.22 16.16 -6.37
CA PRO A 225 34.39 16.77 -7.01
C PRO A 225 34.10 17.95 -7.95
N TRP A 226 32.85 18.12 -8.36
CA TRP A 226 32.40 19.19 -9.26
C TRP A 226 31.64 20.30 -8.52
N GLN A 227 31.41 20.14 -7.23
CA GLN A 227 30.79 21.14 -6.37
C GLN A 227 31.86 22.09 -5.77
N PRO A 228 31.56 23.38 -5.56
CA PRO A 228 32.51 24.33 -4.98
C PRO A 228 32.90 23.95 -3.54
N ASP A 229 31.93 23.49 -2.75
CA ASP A 229 32.10 23.12 -1.34
C ASP A 229 31.04 22.10 -0.89
N ASP A 230 31.21 21.53 0.31
CA ASP A 230 30.29 20.54 0.88
C ASP A 230 28.91 21.16 1.15
N ALA A 231 28.86 22.44 1.53
CA ALA A 231 27.61 23.12 1.85
C ALA A 231 26.71 23.24 0.62
N ARG A 232 27.28 23.57 -0.54
CA ARG A 232 26.58 23.58 -1.82
C ARG A 232 26.09 22.19 -2.22
N ALA A 233 26.96 21.18 -2.10
CA ALA A 233 26.62 19.80 -2.44
C ALA A 233 25.45 19.29 -1.58
N PHE A 234 25.50 19.49 -0.25
CA PHE A 234 24.42 19.10 0.64
C PHE A 234 23.12 19.89 0.41
N ALA A 235 23.20 21.19 0.10
CA ALA A 235 22.01 21.99 -0.20
C ALA A 235 21.27 21.48 -1.45
N LEU A 236 22.02 21.14 -2.50
CA LEU A 236 21.46 20.54 -3.72
C LEU A 236 20.90 19.13 -3.46
N LEU A 237 21.63 18.28 -2.74
CA LEU A 237 21.17 16.94 -2.37
C LEU A 237 19.88 16.99 -1.52
N GLU A 238 19.82 17.88 -0.53
CA GLU A 238 18.64 18.06 0.30
C GLU A 238 17.44 18.50 -0.54
N GLU A 239 17.62 19.46 -1.45
CA GLU A 239 16.55 19.89 -2.33
C GLU A 239 16.10 18.77 -3.29
N ALA A 240 17.03 18.03 -3.88
CA ALA A 240 16.73 16.89 -4.74
C ALA A 240 15.88 15.83 -4.02
N LEU A 241 16.25 15.51 -2.78
CA LEU A 241 15.48 14.59 -1.94
C LEU A 241 14.10 15.14 -1.59
N ARG A 242 13.99 16.44 -1.27
CA ARG A 242 12.68 17.08 -1.03
C ARG A 242 11.77 16.97 -2.26
N LEU A 243 12.29 17.24 -3.45
CA LEU A 243 11.55 17.13 -4.72
C LEU A 243 11.15 15.69 -5.03
N ALA A 244 12.07 14.74 -4.85
CA ALA A 244 11.81 13.32 -5.06
C ALA A 244 10.71 12.80 -4.12
N LEU A 245 10.84 13.09 -2.82
CA LEU A 245 9.89 12.66 -1.78
C LEU A 245 8.53 13.38 -1.88
N ALA A 246 8.50 14.58 -2.48
CA ALA A 246 7.27 15.30 -2.75
C ALA A 246 6.55 14.87 -4.04
N THR A 247 7.11 13.93 -4.81
CA THR A 247 6.53 13.47 -6.07
C THR A 247 5.58 12.30 -5.84
N HIS A 248 4.34 12.39 -6.32
CA HIS A 248 3.32 11.35 -6.13
C HIS A 248 2.59 10.99 -7.44
N PRO A 249 2.44 9.70 -7.80
CA PRO A 249 3.07 8.53 -7.17
C PRO A 249 4.53 8.36 -7.62
N ALA A 250 5.45 8.22 -6.65
CA ALA A 250 6.84 7.90 -6.89
C ALA A 250 7.33 6.76 -5.99
N HIS A 251 8.39 6.11 -6.43
CA HIS A 251 9.19 5.20 -5.62
C HIS A 251 10.61 5.74 -5.57
N VAL A 252 11.02 6.22 -4.40
CA VAL A 252 12.34 6.83 -4.20
C VAL A 252 13.31 5.79 -3.65
N SER A 253 14.47 5.67 -4.29
CA SER A 253 15.62 4.94 -3.78
C SER A 253 16.74 5.94 -3.53
N PHE A 254 17.44 5.79 -2.41
CA PHE A 254 18.54 6.65 -2.00
C PHE A 254 19.74 5.78 -1.61
N GLU A 255 20.86 5.94 -2.30
CA GLU A 255 22.07 5.12 -2.06
C GLU A 255 23.27 5.98 -1.63
N PRO A 256 23.30 6.45 -0.37
CA PRO A 256 24.34 7.37 0.12
C PRO A 256 25.67 6.70 0.50
N LEU A 257 25.74 5.37 0.48
CA LEU A 257 26.88 4.60 1.00
C LEU A 257 27.32 3.53 0.01
N MET A 258 27.00 3.72 -1.28
CA MET A 258 27.33 2.74 -2.30
C MET A 258 28.86 2.57 -2.38
N PRO A 259 29.38 1.33 -2.37
CA PRO A 259 30.82 1.10 -2.48
C PRO A 259 31.35 1.60 -3.83
N GLU A 260 32.25 2.60 -3.78
CA GLU A 260 32.93 3.08 -4.98
C GLU A 260 34.11 2.17 -5.36
N GLY A 261 34.16 1.77 -6.63
CA GLY A 261 35.36 1.20 -7.24
C GLY A 261 36.46 2.27 -7.47
N PRO A 262 37.60 1.92 -8.07
CA PRO A 262 38.61 2.92 -8.45
C PRO A 262 38.01 3.96 -9.40
N ASP A 263 38.23 5.25 -9.11
CA ASP A 263 37.80 6.38 -9.95
C ASP A 263 38.89 6.72 -10.97
N ALA A 264 38.57 6.58 -12.24
CA ALA A 264 39.44 6.89 -13.38
C ALA A 264 38.85 8.04 -14.23
N SER A 265 38.00 8.89 -13.64
CA SER A 265 37.50 10.09 -14.30
C SER A 265 38.64 11.07 -14.57
N LEU A 266 38.47 11.93 -15.58
CA LEU A 266 39.42 13.02 -15.84
C LEU A 266 39.62 13.92 -14.62
N GLN A 267 38.57 14.08 -13.80
CA GLN A 267 38.63 14.84 -12.57
C GLN A 267 39.48 14.13 -11.51
N ALA A 268 39.30 12.83 -11.31
CA ALA A 268 40.16 12.05 -10.42
C ALA A 268 41.62 12.08 -10.85
N GLU A 269 41.90 11.98 -12.16
CA GLU A 269 43.26 12.17 -12.68
C GLU A 269 43.84 13.55 -12.38
N SER A 270 43.01 14.60 -12.48
CA SER A 270 43.41 15.98 -12.15
C SER A 270 43.80 16.11 -10.68
N PHE A 271 42.99 15.57 -9.76
CA PHE A 271 43.32 15.51 -8.33
C PHE A 271 44.60 14.71 -8.07
N ALA A 272 44.76 13.55 -8.73
CA ALA A 272 45.96 12.73 -8.62
C ALA A 272 47.22 13.48 -9.11
N LYS A 273 47.15 14.20 -10.23
CA LYS A 273 48.25 15.05 -10.75
C LYS A 273 48.62 16.17 -9.78
N LEU A 274 47.66 16.66 -8.99
CA LEU A 274 47.86 17.66 -7.94
C LEU A 274 48.31 17.05 -6.59
N GLY A 275 48.44 15.72 -6.48
CA GLY A 275 48.78 15.03 -5.24
C GLY A 275 47.69 15.14 -4.16
N LYS A 276 46.43 15.38 -4.56
CA LYS A 276 45.29 15.54 -3.66
C LYS A 276 44.33 14.36 -3.79
N PRO A 277 43.66 13.93 -2.70
CA PRO A 277 42.59 12.94 -2.81
C PRO A 277 41.37 13.56 -3.50
N VAL A 278 40.58 12.71 -4.16
CA VAL A 278 39.27 13.09 -4.71
C VAL A 278 38.31 13.37 -3.55
N PRO A 279 37.68 14.56 -3.48
CA PRO A 279 36.77 14.89 -2.39
C PRO A 279 35.48 14.06 -2.51
N ARG A 280 34.96 13.61 -1.36
CA ARG A 280 33.72 12.83 -1.26
C ARG A 280 32.76 13.46 -0.28
N LEU A 281 31.46 13.25 -0.51
CA LEU A 281 30.42 13.73 0.39
C LEU A 281 30.30 12.74 1.56
N GLU A 282 30.74 13.14 2.75
CA GLU A 282 30.62 12.29 3.93
C GLU A 282 29.29 12.55 4.64
N MET A 283 28.34 11.61 4.59
CA MET A 283 27.01 11.78 5.22
C MET A 283 27.05 12.06 6.73
N LYS A 284 28.13 11.70 7.43
CA LYS A 284 28.35 12.10 8.83
C LYS A 284 28.47 13.61 9.03
N LYS A 285 28.83 14.35 7.98
CA LYS A 285 28.91 15.82 7.94
C LYS A 285 27.64 16.46 7.36
N ALA A 286 26.62 15.67 7.04
CA ALA A 286 25.37 16.18 6.51
C ALA A 286 24.76 17.21 7.48
N PRO A 287 24.18 18.31 6.97
CA PRO A 287 23.46 19.27 7.78
C PRO A 287 22.34 18.61 8.60
N ALA A 288 22.06 19.15 9.78
CA ALA A 288 20.97 18.66 10.63
C ALA A 288 19.61 18.65 9.90
N SER A 289 19.37 19.59 8.99
CA SER A 289 18.16 19.66 8.15
C SER A 289 17.99 18.45 7.22
N LEU A 290 19.07 18.02 6.56
CA LEU A 290 19.07 16.87 5.68
C LEU A 290 18.85 15.58 6.47
N LEU A 291 19.54 15.41 7.60
CA LEU A 291 19.35 14.25 8.47
C LEU A 291 17.93 14.20 9.05
N ALA A 292 17.37 15.34 9.45
CA ALA A 292 15.99 15.43 9.93
C ALA A 292 14.98 15.03 8.85
N LEU A 293 15.15 15.51 7.61
CA LEU A 293 14.34 15.09 6.45
C LEU A 293 14.39 13.57 6.26
N LEU A 294 15.59 12.99 6.24
CA LEU A 294 15.80 11.57 5.98
C LEU A 294 15.25 10.68 7.11
N ARG A 295 15.28 11.13 8.37
CA ARG A 295 14.61 10.43 9.48
C ARG A 295 13.09 10.51 9.36
N ALA A 296 12.56 11.70 9.09
CA ALA A 296 11.12 11.93 8.98
C ALA A 296 10.48 11.14 7.85
N GLU A 297 11.17 11.02 6.72
CA GLU A 297 10.65 10.38 5.50
C GLU A 297 11.18 8.96 5.30
N ARG A 298 11.73 8.31 6.34
CA ARG A 298 12.35 6.96 6.26
C ARG A 298 11.44 5.87 5.68
N ALA A 299 10.11 6.07 5.73
CA ALA A 299 9.12 5.16 5.14
C ALA A 299 8.82 5.44 3.65
N GLN A 300 9.33 6.54 3.08
CA GLN A 300 9.06 7.00 1.72
C GLN A 300 10.23 6.74 0.74
N TYR A 301 11.39 6.29 1.23
CA TYR A 301 12.53 5.89 0.40
C TYR A 301 13.14 4.57 0.85
N ASP A 302 13.83 3.90 -0.07
CA ASP A 302 14.59 2.68 0.18
C ASP A 302 16.10 2.92 0.09
N VAL A 303 16.87 2.17 0.90
CA VAL A 303 18.34 2.08 0.82
C VAL A 303 18.72 0.60 0.66
N ALA A 304 19.38 0.25 -0.44
CA ALA A 304 19.74 -1.14 -0.74
C ALA A 304 21.07 -1.53 -0.07
N GLU A 305 22.10 -0.69 -0.20
CA GLU A 305 23.46 -1.01 0.25
C GLU A 305 23.75 -0.51 1.66
N ARG A 306 24.48 -1.33 2.44
CA ARG A 306 24.95 -0.99 3.80
C ARG A 306 23.85 -0.44 4.73
N ARG A 307 22.62 -0.96 4.60
CA ARG A 307 21.43 -0.52 5.36
C ARG A 307 21.65 -0.43 6.87
N GLU A 308 22.34 -1.40 7.48
CA GLU A 308 22.62 -1.37 8.92
C GLU A 308 23.49 -0.16 9.33
N GLU A 309 24.47 0.22 8.52
CA GLU A 309 25.31 1.40 8.77
C GLU A 309 24.53 2.69 8.52
N TRP A 310 23.67 2.70 7.50
CA TRP A 310 22.76 3.82 7.24
C TRP A 310 21.78 4.04 8.40
N ASP A 311 21.14 2.96 8.84
CA ASP A 311 20.22 2.96 9.97
C ASP A 311 20.95 3.43 11.24
N ALA A 312 22.15 2.93 11.50
CA ALA A 312 22.99 3.39 12.61
C ALA A 312 23.35 4.87 12.51
N LEU A 313 23.68 5.41 11.33
CA LEU A 313 23.96 6.84 11.13
C LEU A 313 22.73 7.71 11.47
N LEU A 314 21.55 7.28 11.04
CA LEU A 314 20.30 7.99 11.34
C LEU A 314 19.92 7.89 12.81
N ASP A 315 20.18 6.75 13.46
CA ASP A 315 19.83 6.47 14.85
C ASP A 315 20.87 6.99 15.88
N GLU A 316 22.14 7.17 15.49
CA GLU A 316 23.25 7.67 16.34
C GLU A 316 22.99 9.09 16.86
N GLN A 317 22.28 9.90 16.08
CA GLN A 317 21.79 11.19 16.53
C GLN A 317 20.40 11.00 17.12
N ALA A 318 20.31 11.04 18.46
CA ALA A 318 19.18 10.65 19.32
C ALA A 318 17.84 11.43 19.14
N ASP A 319 17.61 12.03 17.97
CA ASP A 319 16.45 12.85 17.65
C ASP A 319 15.44 12.05 16.83
N ALA A 320 14.46 11.45 17.52
CA ALA A 320 13.31 10.83 16.87
C ALA A 320 12.56 11.87 16.00
N PRO A 321 11.91 11.44 14.89
CA PRO A 321 11.04 12.31 14.11
C PRO A 321 9.95 12.95 14.97
N LEU A 322 9.49 14.13 14.57
CA LEU A 322 8.34 14.77 15.23
C LEU A 322 7.07 13.98 14.93
N GLU A 323 6.27 13.71 15.95
CA GLU A 323 4.93 13.17 15.77
C GLU A 323 3.94 14.32 15.69
N LEU A 324 3.07 14.29 14.67
CA LEU A 324 1.98 15.24 14.53
C LEU A 324 0.68 14.60 14.97
N GLY A 325 -0.09 15.34 15.76
CA GLY A 325 -1.41 14.97 16.24
C GLY A 325 -2.42 16.09 16.06
N VAL A 326 -3.66 15.79 16.43
CA VAL A 326 -4.72 16.77 16.57
C VAL A 326 -5.25 16.68 17.99
N GLN A 327 -5.21 17.81 18.70
CA GLN A 327 -5.49 17.85 20.12
C GLN A 327 -6.86 17.26 20.45
N GLY A 328 -6.87 16.30 21.39
CA GLY A 328 -8.10 15.62 21.83
C GLY A 328 -8.75 14.73 20.76
N ARG A 329 -8.03 14.37 19.69
CA ARG A 329 -8.56 13.56 18.58
C ARG A 329 -7.64 12.39 18.26
N LEU A 330 -8.24 11.22 18.12
CA LEU A 330 -7.53 10.03 17.64
C LEU A 330 -7.42 10.05 16.12
N ARG A 331 -6.23 9.68 15.63
CA ARG A 331 -6.00 9.42 14.21
C ARG A 331 -6.89 8.27 13.76
N SER A 332 -7.51 8.41 12.61
CA SER A 332 -8.33 7.35 12.01
C SER A 332 -7.45 6.24 11.40
N PRO A 333 -8.03 5.05 11.12
CA PRO A 333 -7.26 3.89 10.70
C PRO A 333 -6.44 4.10 9.42
N ASP A 334 -6.95 4.84 8.44
CA ASP A 334 -6.25 5.16 7.19
C ASP A 334 -5.20 6.27 7.33
N GLY A 335 -4.83 6.63 8.57
CA GLY A 335 -3.79 7.61 8.84
C GLY A 335 -4.24 9.07 8.72
N VAL A 336 -5.55 9.32 8.70
CA VAL A 336 -6.12 10.67 8.54
C VAL A 336 -6.68 11.17 9.88
N TRP A 337 -6.50 12.43 10.26
CA TRP A 337 -7.27 13.02 11.36
C TRP A 337 -8.54 13.62 10.80
N ARG A 338 -9.70 13.11 11.24
CA ARG A 338 -11.01 13.57 10.77
C ARG A 338 -11.64 14.53 11.77
N LEU A 339 -12.14 15.65 11.27
CA LEU A 339 -12.71 16.75 12.05
C LEU A 339 -14.02 17.21 11.41
N ASP A 340 -15.03 17.46 12.24
CA ASP A 340 -16.27 18.06 11.77
C ASP A 340 -16.08 19.54 11.40
N ARG A 341 -16.94 20.05 10.50
CA ARG A 341 -17.02 21.47 10.15
C ARG A 341 -17.34 22.28 11.40
N GLY A 342 -16.37 23.08 11.86
CA GLY A 342 -16.47 23.87 13.08
C GLY A 342 -15.78 23.27 14.31
N ALA A 343 -15.22 22.06 14.23
CA ALA A 343 -14.44 21.51 15.34
C ALA A 343 -13.21 22.38 15.63
N GLU A 344 -13.16 22.98 16.82
CA GLU A 344 -12.00 23.71 17.30
C GLU A 344 -10.99 22.73 17.88
N ALA A 345 -10.02 22.31 17.07
CA ALA A 345 -8.93 21.44 17.49
C ALA A 345 -7.61 21.99 16.95
N ALA A 346 -6.62 22.16 17.82
CA ALA A 346 -5.27 22.54 17.40
C ALA A 346 -4.56 21.35 16.75
N LEU A 347 -3.72 21.61 15.75
CA LEU A 347 -2.68 20.64 15.41
C LEU A 347 -1.63 20.72 16.52
N GLN A 348 -1.08 19.58 16.92
CA GLN A 348 -0.08 19.51 17.97
C GLN A 348 1.12 18.72 17.51
N VAL A 349 2.30 19.15 17.94
CA VAL A 349 3.51 18.34 17.83
C VAL A 349 3.73 17.60 19.14
N GLU A 350 3.91 16.29 19.06
CA GLU A 350 4.34 15.42 20.14
C GLU A 350 5.84 15.12 19.92
N GLY A 351 6.69 15.48 20.88
CA GLY A 351 8.14 15.31 20.71
C GLY A 351 8.99 15.96 21.80
N ALA A 352 10.28 15.62 21.80
CA ALA A 352 11.26 16.00 22.82
C ALA A 352 12.08 17.23 22.40
N PHE A 353 11.43 18.39 22.23
CA PHE A 353 12.12 19.68 22.08
C PHE A 353 11.72 20.63 23.21
N GLY A 354 12.63 21.54 23.57
CA GLY A 354 12.46 22.47 24.69
C GLY A 354 11.46 23.59 24.38
N ALA A 355 11.07 24.33 25.42
CA ALA A 355 10.12 25.45 25.30
C ALA A 355 10.59 26.59 24.39
N ASP A 356 11.89 26.67 24.10
CA ASP A 356 12.49 27.71 23.25
C ASP A 356 12.68 27.27 21.78
N ALA A 357 12.13 26.10 21.40
CA ALA A 357 12.24 25.61 20.03
C ALA A 357 11.37 26.44 19.07
N ARG A 358 11.93 26.78 17.92
CA ARG A 358 11.22 27.44 16.84
C ARG A 358 10.48 26.40 16.00
N VAL A 359 9.15 26.42 16.03
CA VAL A 359 8.29 25.46 15.33
C VAL A 359 7.71 26.10 14.07
N THR A 360 8.03 25.56 12.90
CA THR A 360 7.54 26.02 11.60
C THR A 360 6.56 25.00 11.01
N TRP A 361 5.34 25.44 10.75
CA TRP A 361 4.27 24.62 10.22
C TRP A 361 4.13 24.80 8.71
N PHE A 362 4.07 23.69 7.99
CA PHE A 362 3.92 23.64 6.55
C PHE A 362 2.64 22.92 6.16
N ARG A 363 1.91 23.50 5.19
CA ARG A 363 0.86 22.81 4.45
C ARG A 363 1.40 22.43 3.10
N LEU A 364 1.21 21.18 2.70
CA LEU A 364 1.55 20.73 1.37
C LEU A 364 0.42 21.10 0.41
N GLU A 365 0.76 21.82 -0.65
CA GLU A 365 -0.14 22.24 -1.72
C GLU A 365 0.38 21.65 -3.03
N PRO A 366 -0.46 21.00 -3.86
CA PRO A 366 0.00 20.48 -5.13
C PRO A 366 0.39 21.63 -6.06
N GLU A 367 1.49 21.51 -6.79
CA GLU A 367 1.94 22.51 -7.78
C GLU A 367 0.86 22.72 -8.87
N ARG A 368 0.04 21.69 -9.11
CA ARG A 368 -1.07 21.71 -10.06
C ARG A 368 -2.28 20.98 -9.47
N GLU A 369 -3.47 21.56 -9.64
CA GLU A 369 -4.72 21.00 -9.10
C GLU A 369 -5.21 19.74 -9.85
N VAL A 370 -4.66 19.46 -11.04
CA VAL A 370 -5.07 18.33 -11.90
C VAL A 370 -3.85 17.56 -12.39
N ALA A 371 -3.81 16.25 -12.10
CA ALA A 371 -2.82 15.29 -12.61
C ALA A 371 -3.51 14.02 -13.13
N ASN A 372 -2.97 13.39 -14.17
CA ASN A 372 -3.55 12.19 -14.75
C ASN A 372 -2.75 10.96 -14.34
N LEU A 373 -3.41 10.07 -13.60
CA LEU A 373 -2.82 8.84 -13.07
C LEU A 373 -2.92 7.66 -14.03
N VAL A 374 -3.04 7.89 -15.35
CA VAL A 374 -3.12 6.81 -16.36
C VAL A 374 -2.27 7.17 -17.58
N PRO A 375 -1.49 6.21 -18.14
CA PRO A 375 -0.87 6.37 -19.46
C PRO A 375 -1.88 6.80 -20.54
N SER A 376 -1.48 7.77 -21.36
CA SER A 376 -2.03 7.93 -22.70
C SER A 376 -1.96 6.57 -23.42
N MET A 377 -3.10 5.95 -23.69
CA MET A 377 -3.16 4.86 -24.67
C MET A 377 -3.32 5.49 -26.05
N ALA A 378 -2.73 4.89 -27.08
CA ALA A 378 -2.85 5.32 -28.48
C ALA A 378 -4.31 5.46 -28.97
N SER A 379 -5.29 4.96 -28.20
CA SER A 379 -6.71 5.16 -28.46
C SER A 379 -7.24 6.55 -28.11
N GLY A 380 -6.54 7.38 -27.31
CA GLY A 380 -6.86 8.80 -27.08
C GLY A 380 -8.03 9.10 -26.12
N ARG A 381 -8.40 8.19 -25.22
CA ARG A 381 -9.74 8.21 -24.57
C ARG A 381 -9.71 8.23 -23.05
N TYR A 382 -9.04 9.22 -22.48
CA TYR A 382 -9.23 9.60 -21.07
C TYR A 382 -9.23 11.13 -20.95
N PHE A 383 -9.97 11.63 -19.97
CA PHE A 383 -10.43 13.01 -19.73
C PHE A 383 -9.37 14.14 -19.74
N SER A 384 -8.09 13.84 -19.98
CA SER A 384 -7.09 14.85 -20.27
C SER A 384 -5.98 14.27 -21.14
N GLY A 385 -6.03 14.55 -22.44
CA GLY A 385 -4.83 14.49 -23.28
C GLY A 385 -3.86 15.58 -22.82
N GLY A 386 -2.60 15.22 -22.54
CA GLY A 386 -1.52 16.19 -22.30
C GLY A 386 -1.21 16.56 -20.84
N THR A 387 -1.65 15.79 -19.84
CA THR A 387 -1.38 16.07 -18.42
C THR A 387 -0.41 15.08 -17.76
N PHE A 388 0.19 15.50 -16.65
CA PHE A 388 1.36 14.93 -15.97
C PHE A 388 1.03 13.61 -15.26
N ARG A 389 1.97 12.64 -15.32
CA ARG A 389 1.85 11.34 -14.64
C ARG A 389 2.07 11.38 -13.12
N ALA A 390 2.68 12.45 -12.63
CA ALA A 390 2.96 12.66 -11.22
C ALA A 390 2.66 14.11 -10.82
N ALA A 391 2.21 14.31 -9.58
CA ALA A 391 2.03 15.62 -8.97
C ALA A 391 3.19 15.87 -7.99
N VAL A 392 3.72 17.10 -8.01
CA VAL A 392 4.68 17.57 -7.00
C VAL A 392 3.92 18.37 -5.95
N TRP A 393 4.22 18.10 -4.68
CA TRP A 393 3.69 18.85 -3.56
C TRP A 393 4.69 19.90 -3.11
N HIS A 394 4.27 21.16 -3.01
CA HIS A 394 5.06 22.23 -2.45
C HIS A 394 4.71 22.45 -0.98
N ALA A 395 5.72 22.49 -0.11
CA ALA A 395 5.56 22.81 1.30
C ALA A 395 5.45 24.33 1.49
N ARG A 396 4.23 24.83 1.69
CA ARG A 396 3.98 26.24 2.01
C ARG A 396 4.02 26.46 3.52
N GLN A 397 4.87 27.37 3.98
CA GLN A 397 4.86 27.81 5.38
C GLN A 397 3.54 28.52 5.71
N VAL A 398 2.84 28.04 6.74
CA VAL A 398 1.57 28.58 7.23
C VAL A 398 1.79 29.42 8.49
N ALA A 399 2.64 28.96 9.40
CA ALA A 399 2.93 29.64 10.64
C ALA A 399 4.34 29.29 11.16
N GLN A 400 4.87 30.16 12.01
CA GLN A 400 6.04 29.88 12.83
C GLN A 400 5.70 30.31 14.26
N THR A 401 5.80 29.39 15.20
CA THR A 401 5.37 29.53 16.58
C THR A 401 6.46 29.02 17.53
N ASP A 402 6.49 29.55 18.74
CA ASP A 402 7.29 28.98 19.84
C ASP A 402 6.43 27.99 20.68
N ASP A 403 5.15 27.86 20.32
CA ASP A 403 4.18 26.92 20.89
C ASP A 403 4.15 25.62 20.04
N PRO A 404 4.18 24.43 20.66
CA PRO A 404 3.95 23.15 19.96
C PRO A 404 2.55 23.00 19.37
N LEU A 405 1.64 23.95 19.60
CA LEU A 405 0.29 23.98 19.07
C LEU A 405 0.14 24.96 17.91
N LEU A 406 -0.53 24.51 16.85
CA LEU A 406 -1.09 25.37 15.83
C LEU A 406 -2.60 25.52 16.06
N ALA A 407 -3.00 26.71 16.55
CA ALA A 407 -4.39 27.00 16.87
C ALA A 407 -5.34 26.75 15.68
N SER A 408 -6.56 26.29 15.98
CA SER A 408 -7.55 25.96 14.95
C SER A 408 -7.87 27.12 14.01
N ALA A 409 -7.87 28.34 14.53
CA ALA A 409 -8.11 29.54 13.74
C ALA A 409 -6.99 29.87 12.75
N VAL A 410 -5.78 29.31 12.93
CA VAL A 410 -4.63 29.54 12.06
C VAL A 410 -4.56 28.46 10.99
N TRP A 411 -4.54 27.17 11.35
CA TRP A 411 -4.38 26.11 10.35
C TRP A 411 -5.59 25.97 9.42
N ARG A 412 -6.79 26.37 9.87
CA ARG A 412 -7.99 26.45 9.02
C ARG A 412 -7.93 27.58 7.99
N GLN A 413 -7.02 28.56 8.10
CA GLN A 413 -6.90 29.62 7.10
C GLN A 413 -6.42 29.04 5.76
N GLY A 414 -7.30 29.07 4.77
CA GLY A 414 -7.06 28.43 3.47
C GLY A 414 -7.16 26.90 3.46
N ALA A 415 -7.47 26.25 4.58
CA ALA A 415 -7.83 24.84 4.62
C ALA A 415 -9.37 24.73 4.70
N GLY A 416 -9.99 24.54 3.54
CA GLY A 416 -11.44 24.34 3.43
C GLY A 416 -11.88 22.97 3.93
N ALA A 417 -13.13 22.61 3.64
CA ALA A 417 -13.56 21.23 3.75
C ALA A 417 -12.82 20.34 2.75
N GLY A 418 -12.54 19.10 3.13
CA GLY A 418 -11.71 18.19 2.36
C GLY A 418 -10.43 17.79 3.09
N ARG A 419 -9.47 17.24 2.35
CA ARG A 419 -8.16 16.83 2.85
C ARG A 419 -7.15 17.94 2.73
N SER A 420 -6.31 18.04 3.75
CA SER A 420 -5.13 18.88 3.78
C SER A 420 -3.95 18.06 4.32
N TRP A 421 -2.75 18.35 3.84
CA TRP A 421 -1.55 17.61 4.20
C TRP A 421 -0.59 18.54 4.91
N TRP A 422 -0.06 18.10 6.03
CA TRP A 422 0.69 18.93 6.96
C TRP A 422 2.00 18.30 7.32
N LYS A 423 3.00 19.15 7.55
CA LYS A 423 4.32 18.80 8.03
C LYS A 423 4.79 19.89 8.98
N VAL A 424 5.62 19.54 9.95
CA VAL A 424 6.22 20.50 10.87
C VAL A 424 7.74 20.33 10.90
N ARG A 425 8.43 21.44 11.10
CA ARG A 425 9.87 21.48 11.40
C ARG A 425 10.05 22.19 12.74
N ALA A 426 10.89 21.65 13.62
CA ALA A 426 11.34 22.35 14.81
C ALA A 426 12.85 22.61 14.73
N GLU A 427 13.30 23.75 15.22
CA GLU A 427 14.73 24.12 15.27
C GLU A 427 15.08 24.65 16.66
N GLN A 428 16.13 24.12 17.27
CA GLN A 428 16.61 24.56 18.59
C GLN A 428 18.12 24.30 18.72
N ASP A 429 18.90 25.31 19.10
CA ASP A 429 20.34 25.19 19.36
C ASP A 429 21.15 24.49 18.22
N GLY A 430 20.75 24.76 16.96
CA GLY A 430 21.36 24.14 15.77
C GLY A 430 20.89 22.71 15.46
N ARG A 431 20.03 22.12 16.29
CA ARG A 431 19.33 20.86 16.02
C ARG A 431 18.05 21.15 15.23
N VAL A 432 17.70 20.22 14.36
CA VAL A 432 16.52 20.29 13.49
C VAL A 432 15.77 18.98 13.60
N TRP A 433 14.45 19.07 13.73
CA TRP A 433 13.54 17.92 13.66
C TRP A 433 12.50 18.18 12.57
N GLU A 434 12.07 17.13 11.86
CA GLU A 434 10.95 17.18 10.92
C GLU A 434 9.95 16.07 11.24
N SER A 435 8.67 16.31 10.92
CA SER A 435 7.64 15.26 10.97
C SER A 435 7.48 14.58 9.62
N PRO A 436 6.97 13.34 9.59
CA PRO A 436 6.33 12.80 8.39
C PRO A 436 5.14 13.66 7.98
N VAL A 437 4.69 13.49 6.73
CA VAL A 437 3.46 14.13 6.24
C VAL A 437 2.25 13.48 6.90
N VAL A 438 1.35 14.30 7.43
CA VAL A 438 0.07 13.87 7.99
C VAL A 438 -1.10 14.44 7.21
N CYS A 439 -2.21 13.70 7.13
CA CYS A 439 -3.43 14.16 6.48
C CYS A 439 -4.48 14.56 7.52
N VAL A 440 -5.01 15.77 7.40
CA VAL A 440 -6.14 16.26 8.19
C VAL A 440 -7.32 16.47 7.23
N ALA A 441 -8.42 15.77 7.51
CA ALA A 441 -9.66 15.84 6.77
C ALA A 441 -10.72 16.61 7.57
N VAL A 442 -11.27 17.66 6.98
CA VAL A 442 -12.41 18.40 7.53
C VAL A 442 -13.66 18.04 6.74
N THR A 443 -14.64 17.45 7.40
CA THR A 443 -15.91 17.02 6.79
C THR A 443 -17.00 18.08 6.96
N GLU A 444 -17.74 18.42 5.90
CA GLU A 444 -18.99 19.18 6.04
C GLU A 444 -20.18 18.24 6.22
N GLY A 445 -20.90 18.39 7.34
CA GLY A 445 -22.10 17.61 7.64
C GLY A 445 -21.80 16.18 8.08
N GLU A 446 -22.85 15.37 8.15
CA GLU A 446 -22.78 13.95 8.48
C GLU A 446 -23.08 13.12 7.22
N GLY A 447 -22.53 11.92 7.12
CA GLY A 447 -23.01 10.94 6.13
C GLY A 447 -22.22 10.74 4.89
N PHE A 448 -22.89 10.09 3.93
CA PHE A 448 -22.36 9.88 2.60
C PHE A 448 -21.92 11.21 1.98
N HIS A 449 -22.69 12.29 2.19
CA HIS A 449 -22.37 13.64 1.74
C HIS A 449 -21.05 14.17 2.30
N ALA A 450 -20.84 14.02 3.61
CA ALA A 450 -19.59 14.41 4.29
C ALA A 450 -18.38 13.62 3.77
N GLY A 451 -18.58 12.33 3.52
CA GLY A 451 -17.56 11.44 2.97
C GLY A 451 -17.16 11.77 1.52
N LEU A 452 -18.13 12.21 0.71
CA LEU A 452 -17.86 12.68 -0.65
C LEU A 452 -17.13 14.02 -0.66
N ALA A 453 -17.51 14.95 0.21
CA ALA A 453 -16.80 16.22 0.38
C ALA A 453 -15.35 16.00 0.85
N GLU A 454 -15.12 15.05 1.77
CA GLU A 454 -13.77 14.66 2.20
C GLU A 454 -12.91 14.13 1.04
N GLN A 455 -13.44 13.17 0.26
CA GLN A 455 -12.71 12.52 -0.82
C GLN A 455 -12.28 13.51 -1.91
N LEU A 456 -13.10 14.52 -2.18
CA LEU A 456 -12.96 15.40 -3.34
C LEU A 456 -12.34 16.77 -2.99
N GLY A 457 -11.98 17.00 -1.72
CA GLY A 457 -11.10 18.10 -1.34
C GLY A 457 -11.67 19.53 -1.45
N THR A 458 -12.98 19.72 -1.71
CA THR A 458 -13.60 21.05 -1.99
C THR A 458 -15.12 21.07 -1.68
N PRO A 459 -15.77 22.26 -1.54
CA PRO A 459 -17.14 22.42 -2.03
C PRO A 459 -17.07 22.44 -3.57
N TYR A 460 -17.49 21.34 -4.16
CA TYR A 460 -17.15 20.87 -5.49
C TYR A 460 -17.23 21.87 -6.67
N MET A 461 -16.17 21.92 -7.50
CA MET A 461 -16.13 22.48 -8.85
C MET A 461 -15.96 21.38 -9.90
N PHE A 462 -16.66 21.48 -11.04
CA PHE A 462 -16.40 20.67 -12.23
C PHE A 462 -16.31 21.48 -13.53
N GLY A 463 -15.46 20.98 -14.43
CA GLY A 463 -15.45 21.31 -15.84
C GLY A 463 -15.30 20.04 -16.69
N ALA A 464 -16.39 19.59 -17.31
CA ALA A 464 -16.36 18.73 -18.48
C ALA A 464 -16.54 19.63 -19.71
N GLY A 465 -15.45 20.02 -20.36
CA GLY A 465 -15.55 20.63 -21.69
C GLY A 465 -16.07 19.59 -22.67
N MET A 466 -17.13 19.90 -23.42
CA MET A 466 -17.49 19.11 -24.59
C MET A 466 -16.38 19.28 -25.63
N GLU A 467 -15.47 18.33 -25.76
CA GLU A 467 -14.63 18.25 -26.94
C GLU A 467 -15.41 17.57 -28.07
N ARG A 468 -15.48 18.25 -29.22
CA ARG A 468 -16.08 17.73 -30.45
C ARG A 468 -14.96 17.26 -31.36
N GLU A 469 -14.71 15.96 -31.41
CA GLU A 469 -13.86 15.39 -32.43
C GLU A 469 -14.72 14.94 -33.62
N ARG A 470 -14.43 15.49 -34.82
CA ARG A 470 -15.09 15.12 -36.09
C ARG A 470 -16.62 15.18 -36.10
N GLY A 471 -17.21 16.10 -35.34
CA GLY A 471 -18.66 16.34 -35.32
C GLY A 471 -19.48 15.31 -34.55
N LEU A 472 -18.84 14.40 -33.80
CA LEU A 472 -19.52 13.46 -32.91
C LEU A 472 -19.27 13.87 -31.45
N ALA A 473 -20.34 13.91 -30.65
CA ALA A 473 -20.23 13.99 -29.19
C ALA A 473 -19.97 12.58 -28.66
N VAL A 474 -18.84 12.36 -27.99
CA VAL A 474 -18.45 11.03 -27.53
C VAL A 474 -18.62 10.94 -26.01
N ALA A 475 -19.59 10.14 -25.56
CA ALA A 475 -19.70 9.72 -24.17
C ALA A 475 -18.87 8.45 -24.00
N GLU A 476 -17.65 8.60 -23.49
CA GLU A 476 -16.71 7.49 -23.43
C GLU A 476 -16.89 6.70 -22.13
N SER A 477 -17.25 5.42 -22.31
CA SER A 477 -17.60 4.38 -21.31
C SER A 477 -19.05 4.34 -20.78
N GLY A 478 -19.84 5.40 -20.95
CA GLY A 478 -21.17 5.52 -20.35
C GLY A 478 -21.17 5.89 -18.86
N TYR A 479 -20.00 5.91 -18.21
CA TYR A 479 -19.83 6.42 -16.86
C TYR A 479 -18.77 7.53 -16.91
N GLY A 480 -19.08 8.75 -16.46
CA GLY A 480 -18.03 9.77 -16.29
C GLY A 480 -16.97 9.27 -15.31
N ASN A 481 -15.71 9.68 -15.47
CA ASN A 481 -14.62 9.37 -14.50
C ASN A 481 -15.05 9.70 -13.07
N ASP A 482 -15.85 10.75 -12.92
CA ASP A 482 -16.36 11.23 -11.65
C ASP A 482 -17.43 10.30 -11.08
N CYS A 483 -18.38 9.86 -11.92
CA CYS A 483 -19.38 8.86 -11.57
C CYS A 483 -18.72 7.54 -11.14
N ALA A 484 -17.64 7.12 -11.81
CA ALA A 484 -16.88 5.93 -11.43
C ALA A 484 -16.21 6.07 -10.06
N ASN A 485 -15.63 7.23 -9.76
CA ASN A 485 -15.03 7.52 -8.45
C ASN A 485 -16.08 7.55 -7.32
N TYR A 486 -17.27 8.09 -7.59
CA TYR A 486 -18.41 8.08 -6.65
C TYR A 486 -18.85 6.65 -6.30
N MET A 487 -19.04 5.82 -7.33
CA MET A 487 -19.46 4.43 -7.14
C MET A 487 -18.38 3.60 -6.44
N ALA A 488 -17.11 3.78 -6.80
CA ALA A 488 -15.99 3.10 -6.18
C ALA A 488 -15.88 3.41 -4.67
N TYR A 489 -16.12 4.67 -4.29
CA TYR A 489 -16.18 5.08 -2.89
C TYR A 489 -17.32 4.42 -2.13
N ALA A 490 -18.55 4.47 -2.67
CA ALA A 490 -19.72 3.86 -2.07
C ALA A 490 -19.51 2.36 -1.81
N TRP A 491 -18.98 1.65 -2.82
CA TRP A 491 -18.64 0.23 -2.72
C TRP A 491 -17.62 -0.09 -1.65
N ARG A 492 -16.51 0.66 -1.60
CA ARG A 492 -15.48 0.47 -0.58
C ARG A 492 -16.00 0.70 0.82
N ARG A 493 -16.88 1.68 1.00
CA ARG A 493 -17.52 1.95 2.29
C ARG A 493 -18.47 0.83 2.72
N ALA A 494 -19.12 0.17 1.77
CA ALA A 494 -19.87 -1.07 2.02
C ALA A 494 -18.99 -2.32 2.22
N GLY A 495 -17.67 -2.13 2.39
CA GLY A 495 -16.69 -3.18 2.61
C GLY A 495 -16.23 -3.89 1.33
N LYS A 496 -16.64 -3.46 0.13
CA LYS A 496 -16.29 -4.09 -1.15
C LYS A 496 -14.93 -3.62 -1.67
N ALA A 497 -14.04 -4.53 -2.07
CA ALA A 497 -12.74 -4.15 -2.60
C ALA A 497 -12.79 -3.91 -4.12
N VAL A 498 -13.37 -2.78 -4.53
CA VAL A 498 -13.31 -2.29 -5.91
C VAL A 498 -12.07 -1.41 -6.11
N PRO A 499 -11.42 -1.36 -7.28
CA PRO A 499 -10.28 -0.47 -7.53
C PRO A 499 -10.67 1.02 -7.49
N TRP A 500 -9.71 1.88 -7.14
CA TRP A 500 -9.85 3.34 -7.37
C TRP A 500 -9.43 3.55 -8.82
N SER A 501 -10.37 3.80 -9.74
CA SER A 501 -10.03 3.67 -11.15
C SER A 501 -11.02 4.28 -12.11
N ASN A 502 -10.61 4.29 -13.38
CA ASN A 502 -11.44 4.63 -14.51
C ASN A 502 -12.70 3.71 -14.63
N PRO A 503 -13.70 4.17 -15.41
CA PRO A 503 -14.90 3.42 -15.71
C PRO A 503 -14.72 1.99 -16.26
N GLU A 504 -13.68 1.72 -17.04
CA GLU A 504 -13.46 0.40 -17.64
C GLU A 504 -13.12 -0.65 -16.58
N GLN A 505 -12.25 -0.30 -15.64
CA GLN A 505 -11.87 -1.17 -14.52
C GLN A 505 -13.07 -1.43 -13.60
N LEU A 506 -13.90 -0.42 -13.37
CA LEU A 506 -15.11 -0.57 -12.57
C LEU A 506 -16.15 -1.47 -13.26
N LYS A 507 -16.33 -1.32 -14.58
CA LYS A 507 -17.20 -2.17 -15.39
C LYS A 507 -16.74 -3.63 -15.38
N ALA A 508 -15.44 -3.90 -15.31
CA ALA A 508 -14.92 -5.26 -15.16
C ALA A 508 -15.36 -5.93 -13.85
N CYS A 509 -15.67 -5.14 -12.81
CA CYS A 509 -16.21 -5.60 -11.54
C CYS A 509 -17.73 -5.75 -11.53
N MET A 510 -18.44 -5.37 -12.61
CA MET A 510 -19.91 -5.28 -12.66
C MET A 510 -20.53 -6.27 -13.66
N GLU A 511 -21.77 -6.69 -13.40
CA GLU A 511 -22.62 -7.48 -14.29
C GLU A 511 -23.98 -6.81 -14.51
N PRO A 512 -24.61 -6.99 -15.68
CA PRO A 512 -25.92 -6.42 -15.95
C PRO A 512 -27.02 -7.21 -15.23
N LEU A 513 -27.97 -6.50 -14.61
CA LEU A 513 -29.23 -7.03 -14.09
C LEU A 513 -30.34 -7.01 -15.15
N GLY A 514 -30.28 -6.07 -16.11
CA GLY A 514 -31.26 -5.97 -17.18
C GLY A 514 -31.30 -4.60 -17.85
N LEU A 515 -32.09 -4.48 -18.92
CA LEU A 515 -32.34 -3.23 -19.64
C LEU A 515 -33.81 -2.89 -19.57
N GLN A 516 -34.14 -1.66 -19.19
CA GLN A 516 -35.48 -1.12 -19.31
C GLN A 516 -35.57 -0.33 -20.62
N LEU A 517 -36.25 -0.91 -21.62
CA LEU A 517 -36.36 -0.35 -22.97
C LEU A 517 -37.71 0.35 -23.20
N GLU A 518 -38.77 -0.07 -22.51
CA GLU A 518 -40.14 0.44 -22.70
C GLU A 518 -40.69 1.11 -21.44
N PRO A 519 -41.40 2.26 -21.55
CA PRO A 519 -42.07 2.91 -20.43
C PRO A 519 -43.01 1.96 -19.67
N GLY A 520 -42.83 1.82 -18.35
CA GLY A 520 -43.65 0.96 -17.49
C GLY A 520 -43.19 -0.49 -17.33
N SER A 521 -42.19 -0.95 -18.10
CA SER A 521 -41.53 -2.24 -17.83
C SER A 521 -40.64 -2.15 -16.58
N ARG A 522 -40.50 -3.24 -15.80
CA ARG A 522 -39.68 -3.26 -14.57
C ARG A 522 -38.64 -4.38 -14.65
N VAL A 523 -37.37 -4.02 -14.46
CA VAL A 523 -36.32 -5.00 -14.12
C VAL A 523 -36.42 -5.28 -12.62
N ALA A 524 -36.54 -6.55 -12.25
CA ALA A 524 -36.60 -6.95 -10.85
C ALA A 524 -35.25 -6.72 -10.17
N VAL A 525 -35.27 -6.03 -9.02
CA VAL A 525 -34.10 -5.82 -8.17
C VAL A 525 -34.36 -6.54 -6.86
N SER A 526 -33.52 -7.50 -6.50
CA SER A 526 -33.65 -8.21 -5.23
C SER A 526 -33.00 -7.43 -4.08
N ALA A 527 -33.36 -7.76 -2.83
CA ALA A 527 -32.66 -7.21 -1.67
C ALA A 527 -31.15 -7.56 -1.67
N GLU A 528 -30.75 -8.67 -2.27
CA GLU A 528 -29.34 -9.01 -2.42
C GLU A 528 -28.62 -8.12 -3.43
N ASP A 529 -29.30 -7.74 -4.51
CA ASP A 529 -28.76 -6.81 -5.49
C ASP A 529 -28.56 -5.43 -4.88
N VAL A 530 -29.49 -4.95 -4.03
CA VAL A 530 -29.33 -3.70 -3.26
C VAL A 530 -28.15 -3.76 -2.29
N ARG A 531 -27.85 -4.92 -1.69
CA ARG A 531 -26.68 -5.11 -0.80
C ARG A 531 -25.34 -5.11 -1.52
N ARG A 532 -25.32 -5.64 -2.75
CA ARG A 532 -24.18 -5.53 -3.68
C ARG A 532 -24.12 -4.15 -4.35
N GLY A 533 -25.24 -3.46 -4.20
CA GLY A 533 -25.75 -2.22 -4.75
C GLY A 533 -25.78 -2.14 -6.26
N VAL A 534 -26.70 -1.28 -6.70
CA VAL A 534 -27.28 -1.32 -8.03
C VAL A 534 -27.01 0.01 -8.70
N VAL A 535 -26.54 -0.05 -9.94
CA VAL A 535 -26.21 1.12 -10.74
C VAL A 535 -27.22 1.24 -11.87
N TYR A 536 -27.85 2.40 -11.96
CA TYR A 536 -28.72 2.81 -13.06
C TYR A 536 -27.89 3.61 -14.05
N HIS A 537 -27.90 3.16 -15.30
CA HIS A 537 -27.15 3.78 -16.39
C HIS A 537 -28.13 4.24 -17.47
N ALA A 538 -28.35 5.55 -17.54
CA ALA A 538 -29.25 6.21 -18.47
C ALA A 538 -28.50 6.83 -19.68
N GLY A 539 -27.37 6.24 -20.07
CA GLY A 539 -26.49 6.77 -21.12
C GLY A 539 -25.48 7.75 -20.53
N ASN A 540 -25.73 9.06 -20.64
CA ASN A 540 -24.79 10.08 -20.14
C ASN A 540 -24.97 10.39 -18.65
N HIS A 541 -25.91 9.73 -17.97
CA HIS A 541 -26.26 9.98 -16.57
C HIS A 541 -26.29 8.65 -15.81
N VAL A 542 -25.73 8.66 -14.61
CA VAL A 542 -25.54 7.47 -13.77
C VAL A 542 -26.02 7.77 -12.37
N SER A 543 -26.72 6.82 -11.77
CA SER A 543 -27.14 6.87 -10.37
C SER A 543 -27.01 5.49 -9.72
N ALA A 544 -26.99 5.42 -8.39
CA ALA A 544 -26.81 4.18 -7.65
C ALA A 544 -27.81 4.04 -6.49
N LEU A 545 -28.17 2.79 -6.18
CA LEU A 545 -29.09 2.38 -5.11
C LEU A 545 -28.37 1.41 -4.15
N TRP A 546 -28.41 1.70 -2.83
CA TRP A 546 -27.61 1.01 -1.80
C TRP A 546 -28.35 0.70 -0.50
N GLU A 547 -27.88 -0.31 0.24
CA GLU A 547 -28.24 -0.54 1.65
C GLU A 547 -27.33 0.29 2.58
N ASP A 548 -27.95 1.07 3.46
CA ASP A 548 -27.26 1.91 4.45
C ASP A 548 -26.64 1.08 5.59
N ARG A 549 -25.47 1.51 6.09
CA ARG A 549 -24.87 1.01 7.33
C ARG A 549 -24.37 2.19 8.16
N PRO A 550 -24.76 2.28 9.45
CA PRO A 550 -24.28 3.31 10.37
C PRO A 550 -22.75 3.48 10.35
N PRO A 551 -22.22 4.69 10.61
CA PRO A 551 -22.81 5.67 11.54
C PRO A 551 -23.61 6.86 10.97
N LEU A 552 -23.90 6.99 9.67
CA LEU A 552 -24.21 8.34 9.16
C LEU A 552 -25.32 8.51 8.07
N GLY A 553 -26.53 7.98 8.26
CA GLY A 553 -27.75 8.48 7.60
C GLY A 553 -28.10 7.91 6.22
N SER A 554 -29.41 7.93 5.90
CA SER A 554 -30.06 7.01 4.94
C SER A 554 -30.30 7.58 3.53
N PHE A 555 -29.99 6.78 2.51
CA PHE A 555 -30.74 6.76 1.26
C PHE A 555 -31.90 5.76 1.40
N GLY A 556 -33.11 6.15 1.02
CA GLY A 556 -34.24 5.24 0.87
C GLY A 556 -34.08 4.33 -0.34
N ALA A 557 -34.84 3.23 -0.38
CA ALA A 557 -34.85 2.29 -1.52
C ALA A 557 -35.28 2.92 -2.86
N GLU A 558 -35.73 4.17 -2.82
CA GLU A 558 -36.22 4.94 -3.96
C GLU A 558 -35.36 6.17 -4.25
N ASP A 559 -34.30 6.44 -3.49
CA ASP A 559 -33.48 7.64 -3.70
C ASP A 559 -32.48 7.43 -4.84
N VAL A 560 -32.39 8.42 -5.70
CA VAL A 560 -31.62 8.46 -6.94
C VAL A 560 -30.83 9.76 -6.97
N LEU A 561 -29.52 9.67 -6.75
CA LEU A 561 -28.61 10.81 -6.89
C LEU A 561 -28.27 11.01 -8.37
N VAL A 562 -28.61 12.17 -8.93
CA VAL A 562 -28.39 12.54 -10.32
C VAL A 562 -27.32 13.62 -10.41
N HIS A 563 -26.28 13.36 -11.18
CA HIS A 563 -25.23 14.31 -11.45
C HIS A 563 -25.52 15.13 -12.72
N HIS A 564 -25.21 16.43 -12.71
CA HIS A 564 -25.34 17.35 -13.84
C HIS A 564 -23.98 17.96 -14.20
N LEU A 565 -23.61 17.97 -15.49
CA LEU A 565 -22.30 18.42 -16.01
C LEU A 565 -21.92 19.88 -15.66
N SER A 566 -22.89 20.71 -15.26
CA SER A 566 -22.70 22.14 -14.96
C SER A 566 -23.47 22.60 -13.72
N GLY A 567 -23.84 21.69 -12.82
CA GLY A 567 -24.70 22.02 -11.68
C GLY A 567 -24.49 21.14 -10.45
N PHE A 568 -25.14 21.51 -9.35
CA PHE A 568 -25.14 20.71 -8.13
C PHE A 568 -25.78 19.34 -8.38
N PRO A 569 -25.26 18.25 -7.76
CA PRO A 569 -25.94 16.97 -7.79
C PRO A 569 -27.35 17.10 -7.18
N GLU A 570 -28.32 16.46 -7.82
CA GLU A 570 -29.72 16.50 -7.44
C GLU A 570 -30.13 15.17 -6.83
N LEU A 571 -30.77 15.19 -5.67
CA LEU A 571 -31.38 14.00 -5.08
C LEU A 571 -32.84 13.93 -5.54
N LEU A 572 -33.19 12.86 -6.26
CA LEU A 572 -34.54 12.58 -6.73
C LEU A 572 -35.02 11.27 -6.14
N THR A 573 -36.33 11.10 -5.97
CA THR A 573 -36.86 9.74 -5.91
C THR A 573 -36.84 9.10 -7.31
N ARG A 574 -36.90 7.77 -7.39
CA ARG A 574 -36.96 7.02 -8.65
C ARG A 574 -38.10 7.50 -9.55
N ALA A 575 -39.26 7.77 -8.95
CA ALA A 575 -40.42 8.31 -9.66
C ALA A 575 -40.17 9.74 -10.21
N GLU A 576 -39.44 10.58 -9.48
CA GLU A 576 -39.09 11.92 -9.92
C GLU A 576 -38.01 11.89 -11.01
N PHE A 577 -37.04 10.99 -10.91
CA PHE A 577 -36.07 10.71 -11.96
C PHE A 577 -36.76 10.28 -13.25
N GLU A 578 -37.66 9.30 -13.19
CA GLU A 578 -38.42 8.81 -14.35
C GLU A 578 -39.31 9.91 -14.98
N ARG A 579 -39.89 10.80 -14.15
CA ARG A 579 -40.67 11.95 -14.62
C ARG A 579 -39.81 13.03 -15.27
N LYS A 580 -38.64 13.31 -14.70
CA LYS A 580 -37.73 14.38 -15.14
C LYS A 580 -36.91 13.97 -16.36
N TYR A 581 -36.63 12.68 -16.54
CA TYR A 581 -35.85 12.11 -17.64
C TYR A 581 -36.63 11.05 -18.46
N PRO A 582 -37.78 11.41 -19.06
CA PRO A 582 -38.75 10.45 -19.63
C PRO A 582 -38.29 9.72 -20.90
N ARG A 583 -37.08 9.99 -21.43
CA ARG A 583 -36.58 9.48 -22.72
C ARG A 583 -35.37 8.55 -22.63
N ALA A 584 -34.85 8.27 -21.45
CA ALA A 584 -33.67 7.42 -21.30
C ALA A 584 -34.09 6.00 -20.91
N GLY A 585 -34.04 5.07 -21.86
CA GLY A 585 -33.96 3.66 -21.49
C GLY A 585 -32.72 3.47 -20.61
N TYR A 586 -32.87 2.79 -19.47
CA TYR A 586 -31.78 2.63 -18.50
C TYR A 586 -31.37 1.17 -18.34
N GLY A 587 -30.05 0.95 -18.26
CA GLY A 587 -29.45 -0.33 -17.91
C GLY A 587 -29.22 -0.41 -16.41
N LEU A 588 -29.55 -1.56 -15.83
CA LEU A 588 -29.26 -1.87 -14.42
C LEU A 588 -28.06 -2.78 -14.34
N TRP A 589 -27.16 -2.47 -13.42
CA TRP A 589 -25.93 -3.22 -13.17
C TRP A 589 -25.72 -3.42 -11.67
N THR A 590 -24.95 -4.43 -11.29
CA THR A 590 -24.48 -4.64 -9.90
C THR A 590 -23.07 -5.24 -9.91
N LEU A 591 -22.37 -5.29 -8.78
CA LEU A 591 -21.06 -5.97 -8.71
C LEU A 591 -21.19 -7.45 -9.04
N LYS A 592 -20.31 -8.01 -9.85
CA LYS A 592 -20.21 -9.45 -10.13
C LYS A 592 -20.18 -10.28 -8.85
N ARG A 593 -20.86 -11.43 -8.90
CA ARG A 593 -20.77 -12.47 -7.85
C ARG A 593 -19.44 -13.21 -8.01
N GLU A 594 -18.58 -13.21 -6.99
CA GLU A 594 -17.42 -14.12 -6.98
C GLU A 594 -17.90 -15.56 -6.75
N GLY A 595 -17.54 -16.47 -7.67
CA GLY A 595 -18.12 -17.81 -7.76
C GLY A 595 -17.58 -18.87 -6.79
N ARG A 596 -16.63 -18.55 -5.91
CA ARG A 596 -16.09 -19.52 -4.92
C ARG A 596 -16.00 -18.89 -3.53
N SER A 597 -16.79 -19.42 -2.59
CA SER A 597 -16.74 -19.04 -1.19
C SER A 597 -15.79 -19.94 -0.39
N VAL A 598 -15.19 -19.39 0.67
CA VAL A 598 -14.41 -20.14 1.65
C VAL A 598 -15.03 -19.91 3.02
N ARG A 599 -15.34 -20.98 3.75
CA ARG A 599 -15.87 -20.89 5.10
C ARG A 599 -14.76 -20.97 6.13
N VAL A 600 -14.73 -20.02 7.04
CA VAL A 600 -13.81 -19.97 8.16
C VAL A 600 -14.60 -20.20 9.44
N ALA A 601 -14.25 -21.22 10.20
CA ALA A 601 -14.76 -21.42 11.54
C ALA A 601 -13.68 -20.97 12.54
N ALA A 602 -14.06 -20.14 13.51
CA ALA A 602 -13.18 -19.65 14.55
C ALA A 602 -13.72 -20.05 15.92
N PHE A 603 -12.95 -20.84 16.64
CA PHE A 603 -13.20 -21.15 18.04
C PHE A 603 -12.58 -20.05 18.91
N GLY A 604 -13.31 -19.61 19.93
CA GLY A 604 -12.74 -18.76 20.98
C GLY A 604 -11.82 -19.57 21.90
N ASP A 605 -11.96 -19.39 23.20
CA ASP A 605 -11.01 -19.94 24.16
C ASP A 605 -11.12 -21.48 24.26
N ILE A 606 -10.01 -22.16 24.00
CA ILE A 606 -9.86 -23.62 24.12
C ILE A 606 -8.84 -23.90 25.21
N SER A 607 -9.31 -24.45 26.32
CA SER A 607 -8.42 -25.06 27.31
C SER A 607 -7.93 -26.42 26.80
N PRO A 608 -6.63 -26.74 26.89
CA PRO A 608 -6.10 -28.05 26.52
C PRO A 608 -6.31 -29.13 27.60
N ALA A 609 -6.82 -28.78 28.78
CA ALA A 609 -6.99 -29.72 29.90
C ALA A 609 -8.13 -30.73 29.65
N GLY A 610 -7.92 -32.00 30.02
CA GLY A 610 -8.93 -33.05 29.98
C GLY A 610 -9.19 -33.67 28.60
N ASP A 611 -9.59 -34.94 28.59
CA ASP A 611 -10.05 -35.69 27.42
C ASP A 611 -11.53 -36.05 27.61
N ASP A 612 -12.41 -35.14 27.18
CA ASP A 612 -13.85 -35.24 27.37
C ASP A 612 -14.62 -35.19 26.04
N ALA A 613 -15.92 -35.49 26.10
CA ALA A 613 -16.79 -35.52 24.92
C ALA A 613 -16.87 -34.18 24.16
N ARG A 614 -16.44 -33.07 24.80
CA ARG A 614 -16.45 -31.73 24.19
C ARG A 614 -15.46 -31.61 23.02
N TRP A 615 -14.40 -32.42 22.97
CA TRP A 615 -13.51 -32.47 21.80
C TRP A 615 -14.24 -32.96 20.54
N ALA A 616 -15.13 -33.94 20.67
CA ALA A 616 -15.94 -34.43 19.55
C ALA A 616 -16.99 -33.40 19.09
N GLU A 617 -17.51 -32.57 20.01
CA GLU A 617 -18.39 -31.45 19.66
C GLU A 617 -17.66 -30.42 18.80
N LEU A 618 -16.42 -30.08 19.15
CA LEU A 618 -15.58 -29.20 18.32
C LEU A 618 -15.32 -29.81 16.95
N ALA A 619 -14.98 -31.10 16.87
CA ALA A 619 -14.78 -31.80 15.60
C ALA A 619 -16.00 -31.71 14.66
N THR A 620 -17.20 -31.87 15.22
CA THR A 620 -18.48 -31.78 14.48
C THR A 620 -18.72 -30.36 13.97
N ALA A 621 -18.39 -29.35 14.77
CA ALA A 621 -18.48 -27.95 14.37
C ALA A 621 -17.43 -27.58 13.30
N ALA A 622 -16.19 -28.04 13.47
CA ALA A 622 -15.06 -27.81 12.57
C ALA A 622 -15.26 -28.41 11.19
N GLY A 623 -15.95 -29.57 11.09
CA GLY A 623 -16.30 -30.20 9.81
C GLY A 623 -17.13 -29.35 8.86
N ARG A 624 -17.56 -28.16 9.29
CA ARG A 624 -18.26 -27.16 8.48
C ARG A 624 -17.33 -26.12 7.86
N GLY A 625 -16.12 -25.91 8.38
CA GLY A 625 -15.17 -24.90 7.90
C GLY A 625 -14.12 -25.44 6.92
N ASP A 626 -13.77 -24.67 5.90
CA ASP A 626 -12.64 -24.93 5.00
C ASP A 626 -11.30 -24.49 5.63
N LEU A 627 -11.35 -23.51 6.52
CA LEU A 627 -10.28 -23.12 7.44
C LEU A 627 -10.87 -23.08 8.85
N VAL A 628 -10.15 -23.61 9.83
CA VAL A 628 -10.60 -23.70 11.22
C VAL A 628 -9.50 -23.16 12.10
N VAL A 629 -9.77 -22.07 12.81
CA VAL A 629 -8.82 -21.35 13.64
C VAL A 629 -9.29 -21.32 15.09
N GLY A 630 -8.38 -21.08 16.04
CA GLY A 630 -8.81 -20.84 17.43
C GLY A 630 -7.72 -20.33 18.36
N ASN A 631 -8.14 -19.94 19.57
CA ASN A 631 -7.23 -19.54 20.65
C ASN A 631 -6.98 -20.73 21.59
N LEU A 632 -5.72 -21.16 21.72
CA LEU A 632 -5.35 -22.26 22.62
C LEU A 632 -4.75 -21.68 23.90
N GLU A 633 -5.51 -21.71 25.00
CA GLU A 633 -5.10 -21.18 26.30
C GLU A 633 -4.40 -22.24 27.14
N GLY A 634 -3.12 -22.45 26.84
CA GLY A 634 -2.26 -23.32 27.61
C GLY A 634 -1.04 -23.80 26.84
N SER A 635 -0.21 -24.56 27.53
CA SER A 635 1.05 -25.10 26.99
C SER A 635 1.24 -26.56 27.37
N VAL A 636 2.39 -27.12 26.99
CA VAL A 636 2.77 -28.49 27.34
C VAL A 636 3.47 -28.49 28.70
N GLU A 637 3.17 -29.48 29.55
CA GLU A 637 3.86 -29.69 30.83
C GLU A 637 5.37 -29.93 30.63
N GLU A 638 6.19 -29.42 31.55
CA GLU A 638 7.64 -29.52 31.49
C GLU A 638 8.25 -30.13 32.77
N ALA A 639 9.58 -30.33 32.76
CA ALA A 639 10.34 -30.82 33.91
C ALA A 639 10.49 -29.71 34.99
N ALA A 640 10.63 -30.10 36.26
CA ALA A 640 10.60 -29.17 37.38
C ALA A 640 11.73 -28.10 37.29
N GLY A 641 11.37 -26.81 37.20
CA GLY A 641 12.32 -25.68 37.25
C GLY A 641 11.88 -24.40 36.55
N GLU A 642 11.16 -24.48 35.42
CA GLU A 642 10.74 -23.31 34.62
C GLU A 642 9.28 -22.89 34.85
N VAL A 643 8.52 -23.68 35.61
CA VAL A 643 7.09 -23.42 35.88
C VAL A 643 6.95 -22.14 36.72
N PRO A 644 6.17 -21.15 36.27
CA PRO A 644 5.96 -19.91 37.02
C PRO A 644 5.42 -20.17 38.44
N PRO A 645 5.98 -19.52 39.48
CA PRO A 645 5.47 -19.69 40.83
C PRO A 645 4.05 -19.12 40.95
N LYS A 646 3.12 -19.93 41.47
CA LYS A 646 1.72 -19.58 41.84
C LYS A 646 0.97 -18.70 40.81
N ARG A 647 0.50 -19.30 39.71
CA ARG A 647 -0.63 -18.75 38.93
C ARG A 647 -1.96 -19.26 39.51
N SER A 648 -2.98 -18.41 39.59
CA SER A 648 -4.31 -18.76 40.14
C SER A 648 -4.99 -19.88 39.36
N PHE A 649 -4.72 -19.95 38.04
CA PHE A 649 -5.14 -21.02 37.15
C PHE A 649 -3.97 -21.40 36.25
N SER A 650 -3.84 -22.68 35.93
CA SER A 650 -2.80 -23.19 35.03
C SER A 650 -3.36 -24.27 34.13
N PHE A 651 -3.24 -24.09 32.82
CA PHE A 651 -3.76 -24.99 31.80
C PHE A 651 -2.61 -25.64 31.05
N ARG A 652 -2.39 -26.93 31.32
CA ARG A 652 -1.30 -27.69 30.74
C ARG A 652 -1.77 -29.02 30.19
N ALA A 653 -1.27 -29.38 29.00
CA ALA A 653 -1.41 -30.72 28.44
C ALA A 653 -0.15 -31.53 28.67
N LYS A 654 -0.31 -32.85 28.83
CA LYS A 654 0.82 -33.77 28.82
C LYS A 654 1.54 -33.71 27.47
N PRO A 655 2.88 -33.84 27.44
CA PRO A 655 3.62 -33.91 26.19
C PRO A 655 3.06 -34.96 25.23
N GLY A 656 2.88 -34.59 23.96
CA GLY A 656 2.31 -35.46 22.93
C GLY A 656 0.78 -35.64 22.98
N ALA A 657 0.07 -35.16 24.01
CA ALA A 657 -1.39 -35.25 24.08
C ALA A 657 -2.09 -34.13 23.29
N LEU A 658 -1.44 -32.97 23.17
CA LEU A 658 -2.05 -31.77 22.60
C LEU A 658 -2.35 -31.91 21.09
N ALA A 659 -1.37 -32.35 20.31
CA ALA A 659 -1.51 -32.47 18.85
C ALA A 659 -2.63 -33.44 18.41
N PRO A 660 -2.78 -34.66 18.99
CA PRO A 660 -3.92 -35.53 18.71
C PRO A 660 -5.28 -34.89 18.98
N LEU A 661 -5.43 -34.18 20.10
CA LEU A 661 -6.70 -33.54 20.49
C LEU A 661 -7.08 -32.42 19.52
N LEU A 662 -6.14 -31.56 19.15
CA LEU A 662 -6.41 -30.47 18.21
C LEU A 662 -6.67 -30.99 16.79
N ARG A 663 -6.00 -32.06 16.37
CA ARG A 663 -6.30 -32.75 15.10
C ARG A 663 -7.70 -33.36 15.12
N GLN A 664 -8.09 -34.02 16.20
CA GLN A 664 -9.43 -34.55 16.37
C GLN A 664 -10.47 -33.43 16.29
N ALA A 665 -10.21 -32.29 16.91
CA ALA A 665 -11.07 -31.11 16.85
C ALA A 665 -11.12 -30.43 15.47
N GLY A 666 -10.28 -30.84 14.51
CA GLY A 666 -10.25 -30.29 13.15
C GLY A 666 -9.60 -28.90 13.04
N LEU A 667 -8.76 -28.50 14.00
CA LEU A 667 -8.07 -27.22 13.99
C LEU A 667 -6.94 -27.21 12.96
N HIS A 668 -6.88 -26.13 12.17
CA HIS A 668 -5.83 -25.92 11.17
C HIS A 668 -4.77 -24.93 11.66
N VAL A 669 -5.17 -23.88 12.39
CA VAL A 669 -4.27 -22.85 12.92
C VAL A 669 -4.70 -22.47 14.33
N VAL A 670 -3.76 -22.29 15.25
CA VAL A 670 -4.04 -21.79 16.60
C VAL A 670 -3.15 -20.61 16.97
N SER A 671 -3.73 -19.65 17.67
CA SER A 671 -2.95 -18.65 18.41
C SER A 671 -2.49 -19.24 19.73
N LEU A 672 -1.20 -19.03 20.01
CA LEU A 672 -0.58 -19.30 21.30
C LEU A 672 -0.27 -18.01 22.07
N ALA A 673 -0.55 -16.82 21.50
CA ALA A 673 -0.39 -15.55 22.21
C ALA A 673 -1.57 -15.33 23.16
N ASN A 674 -1.41 -15.66 24.44
CA ASN A 674 -2.37 -15.40 25.51
C ASN A 674 -1.69 -15.48 26.90
N ASN A 675 -2.40 -15.10 27.95
CA ASN A 675 -1.91 -15.15 29.33
C ASN A 675 -1.44 -16.56 29.76
N HIS A 676 -2.03 -17.63 29.24
CA HIS A 676 -1.73 -19.03 29.58
C HIS A 676 -0.66 -19.69 28.71
N ALA A 677 -0.12 -18.97 27.73
CA ALA A 677 0.89 -19.44 26.79
C ALA A 677 2.13 -20.06 27.47
N GLU A 678 2.49 -19.51 28.62
CA GLU A 678 3.73 -19.81 29.36
C GLU A 678 3.48 -20.61 30.65
N ASP A 679 2.31 -21.22 30.82
CA ASP A 679 1.95 -21.98 32.04
C ASP A 679 2.86 -23.19 32.31
N GLY A 680 3.45 -23.77 31.27
CA GLY A 680 4.46 -24.82 31.31
C GLY A 680 5.91 -24.31 31.25
N GLY A 681 6.14 -23.01 31.42
CA GLY A 681 7.46 -22.39 31.23
C GLY A 681 7.76 -22.02 29.78
N ALA A 682 8.91 -21.39 29.55
CA ALA A 682 9.34 -20.93 28.23
C ALA A 682 9.55 -22.10 27.26
N SER A 683 10.19 -23.17 27.73
CA SER A 683 10.40 -24.38 26.94
C SER A 683 9.09 -25.14 26.67
N GLY A 684 8.16 -25.19 27.63
CA GLY A 684 6.83 -25.79 27.46
C GLY A 684 6.00 -25.09 26.38
N ALA A 685 6.11 -23.77 26.29
CA ALA A 685 5.45 -22.95 25.27
C ALA A 685 6.03 -23.21 23.86
N LEU A 686 7.37 -23.19 23.72
CA LEU A 686 8.06 -23.51 22.47
C LEU A 686 7.82 -24.96 22.04
N ARG A 687 7.81 -25.91 22.99
CA ARG A 687 7.51 -27.31 22.73
C ARG A 687 6.08 -27.50 22.22
N ALA A 688 5.10 -26.79 22.77
CA ALA A 688 3.74 -26.81 22.27
C ALA A 688 3.68 -26.39 20.80
N LYS A 689 4.34 -25.27 20.45
CA LYS A 689 4.48 -24.81 19.06
C LYS A 689 5.08 -25.90 18.17
N GLU A 690 6.23 -26.46 18.56
CA GLU A 690 6.93 -27.47 17.76
C GLU A 690 6.12 -28.77 17.59
N GLU A 691 5.46 -29.27 18.65
CA GLU A 691 4.63 -30.47 18.59
C GLU A 691 3.44 -30.29 17.64
N LEU A 692 2.82 -29.12 17.65
CA LEU A 692 1.69 -28.78 16.78
C LEU A 692 2.13 -28.58 15.31
N GLU A 693 3.25 -27.91 15.07
CA GLU A 693 3.78 -27.71 13.71
C GLU A 693 4.22 -29.03 13.07
N ARG A 694 4.86 -29.93 13.84
CA ARG A 694 5.15 -31.31 13.37
C ARG A 694 3.86 -32.08 13.06
N ALA A 695 2.77 -31.75 13.73
CA ALA A 695 1.45 -32.27 13.46
C ALA A 695 0.71 -31.53 12.31
N GLY A 696 1.36 -30.60 11.62
CA GLY A 696 0.76 -29.86 10.51
C GLY A 696 -0.34 -28.87 10.93
N ILE A 697 -0.39 -28.52 12.22
CA ILE A 697 -1.25 -27.46 12.75
C ILE A 697 -0.42 -26.18 12.78
N GLY A 698 -0.89 -25.14 12.09
CA GLY A 698 -0.23 -23.84 12.10
C GLY A 698 -0.27 -23.21 13.49
N CYS A 699 0.84 -22.62 13.92
CA CYS A 699 0.94 -21.93 15.21
C CYS A 699 1.38 -20.49 14.97
N VAL A 700 0.71 -19.55 15.63
CA VAL A 700 0.98 -18.11 15.48
C VAL A 700 1.02 -17.42 16.84
N GLY A 701 1.75 -16.31 16.93
CA GLY A 701 1.80 -15.47 18.12
C GLY A 701 2.84 -15.86 19.18
N ILE A 702 3.67 -16.88 18.94
CA ILE A 702 4.78 -17.21 19.83
C ILE A 702 6.04 -17.59 19.03
N GLY A 703 7.22 -17.24 19.56
CA GLY A 703 8.51 -17.54 18.93
C GLY A 703 9.66 -17.37 19.91
N ARG A 704 10.89 -17.56 19.43
CA ARG A 704 12.14 -17.33 20.19
C ARG A 704 12.55 -15.86 20.19
N SER A 705 12.02 -15.07 19.26
CA SER A 705 12.20 -13.63 19.17
C SER A 705 10.89 -12.93 18.81
N ARG A 706 10.91 -11.59 18.91
CA ARG A 706 9.81 -10.72 18.49
C ARG A 706 9.45 -10.93 17.02
N GLU A 707 10.45 -11.03 16.15
CA GLU A 707 10.31 -11.19 14.71
C GLU A 707 9.70 -12.54 14.34
N GLU A 708 10.04 -13.61 15.06
CA GLU A 708 9.44 -14.93 14.88
C GLU A 708 7.98 -14.94 15.36
N ALA A 709 7.71 -14.36 16.54
CA ALA A 709 6.38 -14.38 17.14
C ALA A 709 5.31 -13.66 16.29
N VAL A 710 5.71 -12.62 15.54
CA VAL A 710 4.81 -11.86 14.64
C VAL A 710 4.74 -12.43 13.21
N GLN A 711 5.38 -13.57 12.91
CA GLN A 711 5.24 -14.20 11.60
C GLN A 711 3.83 -14.77 11.43
N PRO A 712 3.20 -14.56 10.26
CA PRO A 712 1.94 -15.21 9.97
C PRO A 712 2.11 -16.68 9.61
N TRP A 713 1.06 -17.45 9.87
CA TRP A 713 0.85 -18.68 9.12
C TRP A 713 0.33 -18.34 7.71
N ILE A 714 0.98 -18.90 6.69
CA ILE A 714 0.57 -18.77 5.29
C ILE A 714 0.01 -20.10 4.79
N GLY A 715 -1.14 -20.08 4.14
CA GLY A 715 -1.69 -21.29 3.54
C GLY A 715 -2.77 -21.06 2.50
N VAL A 716 -3.10 -22.10 1.74
CA VAL A 716 -4.13 -22.07 0.70
C VAL A 716 -5.27 -22.99 1.08
N ARG A 717 -6.52 -22.51 0.97
CA ARG A 717 -7.75 -23.30 1.15
C ARG A 717 -8.74 -22.97 0.04
N ARG A 718 -9.31 -24.00 -0.58
CA ARG A 718 -10.23 -23.86 -1.74
C ARG A 718 -9.69 -22.95 -2.87
N GLY A 719 -8.37 -22.92 -3.04
CA GLY A 719 -7.70 -22.07 -4.05
C GLY A 719 -7.60 -20.60 -3.69
N LYS A 720 -7.86 -20.22 -2.42
CA LYS A 720 -7.63 -18.88 -1.88
C LYS A 720 -6.49 -18.90 -0.87
N SER A 721 -5.61 -17.90 -0.91
CA SER A 721 -4.47 -17.78 0.00
C SER A 721 -4.80 -16.97 1.25
N PHE A 722 -4.25 -17.37 2.38
CA PHE A 722 -4.49 -16.82 3.70
C PHE A 722 -3.16 -16.46 4.37
N ALA A 723 -3.16 -15.35 5.10
CA ALA A 723 -2.19 -15.03 6.12
C ALA A 723 -2.90 -14.86 7.46
N VAL A 724 -2.47 -15.56 8.51
CA VAL A 724 -3.09 -15.54 9.84
C VAL A 724 -2.04 -15.15 10.87
N TRP A 725 -2.31 -14.15 11.69
CA TRP A 725 -1.46 -13.71 12.80
C TRP A 725 -2.09 -14.03 14.14
N GLY A 726 -1.26 -14.22 15.17
CA GLY A 726 -1.67 -14.34 16.57
C GLY A 726 -1.01 -13.24 17.38
N VAL A 727 -1.76 -12.58 18.25
CA VAL A 727 -1.23 -11.52 19.12
C VAL A 727 -2.09 -11.37 20.38
N ALA A 728 -1.51 -10.90 21.46
CA ALA A 728 -2.23 -10.56 22.68
C ALA A 728 -2.05 -9.08 23.03
N HIS A 729 -3.03 -8.47 23.70
CA HIS A 729 -2.86 -7.15 24.29
C HIS A 729 -2.27 -7.26 25.69
N ASP A 730 -1.45 -6.30 26.12
CA ASP A 730 -0.80 -6.31 27.43
C ASP A 730 -1.80 -6.42 28.60
N GLU A 731 -2.97 -5.79 28.49
CA GLU A 731 -4.07 -5.85 29.46
C GLU A 731 -4.55 -7.28 29.76
N ALA A 732 -4.32 -8.21 28.83
CA ALA A 732 -4.74 -9.60 28.87
C ALA A 732 -3.55 -10.57 28.93
N MET A 733 -2.36 -10.11 29.35
CA MET A 733 -1.14 -10.92 29.39
C MET A 733 -0.51 -10.97 30.77
N ASN A 734 0.09 -12.13 31.07
CA ASN A 734 1.00 -12.27 32.20
C ASN A 734 2.36 -11.59 31.90
N ALA A 735 3.16 -11.38 32.95
CA ALA A 735 4.55 -10.98 32.79
C ALA A 735 5.31 -12.03 31.94
N PRO A 736 6.10 -11.60 30.94
CA PRO A 736 6.79 -12.52 30.03
C PRO A 736 7.91 -13.29 30.72
N LEU A 737 8.14 -14.53 30.30
CA LEU A 737 9.31 -15.32 30.67
C LEU A 737 10.48 -15.13 29.69
N PRO A 738 11.74 -15.18 30.15
CA PRO A 738 12.89 -15.14 29.26
C PRO A 738 12.97 -16.40 28.39
N GLY A 739 13.50 -16.26 27.17
CA GLY A 739 13.74 -17.38 26.24
C GLY A 739 12.56 -17.74 25.33
N VAL A 740 11.43 -17.06 25.49
CA VAL A 740 10.27 -17.13 24.59
C VAL A 740 9.68 -15.73 24.45
N HIS A 741 9.04 -15.46 23.32
CA HIS A 741 8.33 -14.21 23.08
C HIS A 741 6.92 -14.51 22.59
N ALA A 742 5.91 -14.02 23.30
CA ALA A 742 4.53 -13.97 22.82
C ALA A 742 4.28 -12.59 22.20
N ALA A 743 3.79 -12.56 20.96
CA ALA A 743 3.52 -11.31 20.24
C ALA A 743 2.52 -10.46 21.03
N ARG A 744 2.88 -9.19 21.30
CA ARG A 744 2.17 -8.33 22.25
C ARG A 744 1.87 -6.93 21.69
N LEU A 745 0.66 -6.44 21.89
CA LEU A 745 0.26 -5.05 21.63
C LEU A 745 0.24 -4.26 22.94
N PRO A 746 0.69 -2.97 22.93
CA PRO A 746 1.23 -2.19 21.81
C PRO A 746 2.66 -2.52 21.37
N GLN A 747 3.42 -3.29 22.15
CA GLN A 747 4.89 -3.36 22.07
C GLN A 747 5.40 -3.83 20.70
N ASP A 748 4.70 -4.74 20.03
CA ASP A 748 5.07 -5.35 18.75
C ASP A 748 4.32 -4.79 17.55
N ALA A 749 3.54 -3.72 17.75
CA ALA A 749 2.65 -3.16 16.75
C ALA A 749 3.37 -2.77 15.44
N GLY A 750 4.55 -2.14 15.54
CA GLY A 750 5.31 -1.73 14.35
C GLY A 750 5.64 -2.91 13.43
N LEU A 751 6.15 -4.01 14.00
CA LEU A 751 6.50 -5.22 13.25
C LEU A 751 5.25 -5.96 12.75
N LEU A 752 4.23 -6.11 13.60
CA LEU A 752 2.98 -6.78 13.22
C LEU A 752 2.29 -6.06 12.06
N LEU A 753 2.05 -4.76 12.21
CA LEU A 753 1.36 -3.96 11.19
C LEU A 753 2.19 -3.84 9.91
N GLY A 754 3.53 -3.78 10.02
CA GLY A 754 4.43 -3.87 8.87
C GLY A 754 4.30 -5.19 8.13
N SER A 755 4.35 -6.32 8.84
CA SER A 755 4.16 -7.67 8.29
C SER A 755 2.81 -7.81 7.58
N MET A 756 1.73 -7.34 8.22
CA MET A 756 0.39 -7.34 7.63
C MET A 756 0.34 -6.53 6.32
N ARG A 757 0.87 -5.30 6.31
CA ARG A 757 0.89 -4.46 5.09
C ARG A 757 1.66 -5.12 3.94
N THR A 758 2.76 -5.81 4.24
CA THR A 758 3.54 -6.57 3.25
C THR A 758 2.71 -7.72 2.70
N TRP A 759 2.25 -8.63 3.56
CA TRP A 759 1.53 -9.84 3.15
C TRP A 759 0.18 -9.55 2.50
N ARG A 760 -0.45 -8.43 2.84
CA ARG A 760 -1.71 -7.99 2.24
C ARG A 760 -1.65 -7.89 0.71
N ARG A 761 -0.47 -7.64 0.14
CA ARG A 761 -0.25 -7.59 -1.32
C ARG A 761 -0.12 -8.97 -1.96
N HIS A 762 0.13 -10.02 -1.16
CA HIS A 762 0.48 -11.36 -1.64
C HIS A 762 -0.60 -12.43 -1.36
N VAL A 763 -1.56 -12.17 -0.45
CA VAL A 763 -2.62 -13.13 -0.11
C VAL A 763 -4.03 -12.63 -0.43
N ASP A 764 -4.99 -13.55 -0.58
CA ASP A 764 -6.40 -13.20 -0.75
C ASP A 764 -7.01 -12.65 0.55
N TYR A 765 -6.68 -13.27 1.69
CA TYR A 765 -7.27 -12.95 2.99
C TYR A 765 -6.25 -12.83 4.14
N CYS A 766 -6.38 -11.79 4.96
CA CYS A 766 -5.59 -11.56 6.18
C CYS A 766 -6.47 -11.71 7.43
N MET A 767 -6.06 -12.49 8.42
CA MET A 767 -6.80 -12.69 9.66
C MET A 767 -5.94 -12.48 10.88
N VAL A 768 -6.51 -11.96 11.96
CA VAL A 768 -5.78 -11.78 13.22
C VAL A 768 -6.56 -12.44 14.35
N LEU A 769 -5.91 -13.35 15.06
CA LEU A 769 -6.38 -13.94 16.30
C LEU A 769 -5.84 -13.08 17.45
N VAL A 770 -6.73 -12.40 18.18
CA VAL A 770 -6.33 -11.45 19.22
C VAL A 770 -6.84 -11.87 20.59
N HIS A 771 -5.97 -11.81 21.61
CA HIS A 771 -6.30 -12.09 23.00
C HIS A 771 -6.29 -10.79 23.82
N TRP A 772 -7.45 -10.28 24.24
CA TRP A 772 -7.60 -8.89 24.76
C TRP A 772 -8.90 -8.66 25.54
N GLY A 773 -9.10 -7.45 26.06
CA GLY A 773 -10.30 -7.10 26.79
C GLY A 773 -10.21 -7.50 28.26
N ARG A 774 -11.35 -7.44 28.95
CA ARG A 774 -11.44 -7.78 30.37
C ARG A 774 -12.24 -9.06 30.56
N GLU A 775 -11.78 -9.94 31.44
CA GLU A 775 -12.49 -11.18 31.76
C GLU A 775 -13.92 -10.93 32.25
N ASN A 776 -14.83 -11.81 31.87
CA ASN A 776 -16.19 -11.93 32.41
C ASN A 776 -17.10 -10.71 32.17
N THR A 777 -16.81 -9.88 31.17
CA THR A 777 -17.65 -8.71 30.82
C THR A 777 -17.99 -8.65 29.34
N GLU A 778 -19.24 -8.30 29.06
CA GLU A 778 -19.72 -8.02 27.70
C GLU A 778 -19.31 -6.61 27.22
N LYS A 779 -18.84 -5.75 28.13
CA LYS A 779 -18.35 -4.40 27.79
C LYS A 779 -16.98 -4.46 27.13
N LEU A 780 -16.86 -3.80 25.99
CA LEU A 780 -15.62 -3.64 25.25
C LEU A 780 -14.63 -2.74 25.98
N SER A 781 -13.34 -3.10 25.97
CA SER A 781 -12.26 -2.23 26.44
C SER A 781 -11.88 -1.18 25.39
N GLU A 782 -11.24 -0.10 25.82
CA GLU A 782 -10.70 0.91 24.90
C GLU A 782 -9.65 0.29 23.96
N ALA A 783 -8.81 -0.60 24.47
CA ALA A 783 -7.83 -1.33 23.68
C ALA A 783 -8.49 -2.16 22.57
N GLN A 784 -9.61 -2.84 22.84
CA GLN A 784 -10.38 -3.54 21.81
C GLN A 784 -10.85 -2.59 20.70
N HIS A 785 -11.35 -1.39 21.05
CA HIS A 785 -11.77 -0.41 20.05
C HIS A 785 -10.59 0.14 19.23
N VAL A 786 -9.48 0.47 19.89
CA VAL A 786 -8.29 1.04 19.25
C VAL A 786 -7.64 0.00 18.33
N TRP A 787 -7.30 -1.18 18.83
CA TRP A 787 -6.56 -2.17 18.04
C TRP A 787 -7.38 -2.79 16.92
N SER A 788 -8.69 -2.95 17.08
CA SER A 788 -9.58 -3.35 15.98
C SER A 788 -9.46 -2.41 14.77
N ARG A 789 -9.31 -1.10 15.02
CA ARG A 789 -9.09 -0.08 13.99
C ARG A 789 -7.74 -0.22 13.32
N TRP A 790 -6.66 -0.31 14.10
CA TRP A 790 -5.29 -0.44 13.57
C TRP A 790 -5.10 -1.72 12.74
N LEU A 791 -5.64 -2.85 13.21
CA LEU A 791 -5.56 -4.13 12.50
C LEU A 791 -6.36 -4.09 11.19
N ALA A 792 -7.57 -3.52 11.20
CA ALA A 792 -8.37 -3.32 9.99
C ALA A 792 -7.62 -2.46 8.95
N ALA A 793 -7.00 -1.36 9.38
CA ALA A 793 -6.20 -0.49 8.51
C ALA A 793 -4.97 -1.16 7.91
N ALA A 794 -4.29 -2.01 8.68
CA ALA A 794 -3.18 -2.80 8.16
C ALA A 794 -3.61 -3.89 7.16
N GLY A 795 -4.92 -4.04 6.95
CA GLY A 795 -5.50 -4.89 5.91
C GLY A 795 -6.14 -6.17 6.44
N ALA A 796 -6.41 -6.28 7.75
CA ALA A 796 -7.14 -7.42 8.29
C ALA A 796 -8.54 -7.51 7.68
N ASP A 797 -8.91 -8.71 7.27
CA ASP A 797 -10.23 -9.02 6.74
C ASP A 797 -11.19 -9.50 7.82
N VAL A 798 -10.65 -10.22 8.81
CA VAL A 798 -11.36 -10.66 9.99
C VAL A 798 -10.43 -10.60 11.21
N VAL A 799 -10.94 -10.08 12.32
CA VAL A 799 -10.31 -10.15 13.64
C VAL A 799 -11.16 -11.05 14.53
N PHE A 800 -10.54 -12.09 15.08
CA PHE A 800 -11.18 -13.00 16.03
C PHE A 800 -10.59 -12.81 17.42
N GLY A 801 -11.39 -12.21 18.29
CA GLY A 801 -11.06 -11.89 19.67
C GLY A 801 -11.38 -13.03 20.64
N SER A 802 -10.61 -13.06 21.72
CA SER A 802 -10.56 -14.09 22.77
C SER A 802 -10.13 -13.44 24.09
N HIS A 803 -10.22 -14.14 25.24
CA HIS A 803 -9.91 -13.70 26.63
C HIS A 803 -11.11 -13.34 27.54
N PRO A 804 -12.13 -12.55 27.12
CA PRO A 804 -13.21 -12.20 28.05
C PRO A 804 -14.02 -13.39 28.57
N HIS A 805 -13.86 -14.59 27.98
CA HIS A 805 -14.62 -15.82 28.25
C HIS A 805 -16.14 -15.72 28.06
N VAL A 806 -16.64 -14.56 27.62
CA VAL A 806 -18.03 -14.29 27.29
C VAL A 806 -18.13 -13.79 25.86
N LEU A 807 -19.25 -14.08 25.19
CA LEU A 807 -19.50 -13.58 23.84
C LEU A 807 -19.66 -12.07 23.88
N GLN A 808 -18.94 -11.36 23.01
CA GLN A 808 -19.14 -9.94 22.76
C GLN A 808 -19.68 -9.74 21.35
N ALA A 809 -20.58 -8.76 21.18
CA ALA A 809 -21.22 -8.50 19.91
C ALA A 809 -20.18 -8.13 18.84
N PRO A 810 -20.17 -8.83 17.69
CA PRO A 810 -19.28 -8.48 16.59
C PRO A 810 -19.67 -7.15 15.91
N ASP A 811 -18.68 -6.51 15.32
CA ASP A 811 -18.77 -5.21 14.66
C ASP A 811 -18.04 -5.23 13.30
N THR A 812 -18.23 -4.22 12.47
CA THR A 812 -17.50 -4.03 11.21
C THR A 812 -16.72 -2.73 11.23
N VAL A 813 -15.38 -2.82 11.18
CA VAL A 813 -14.47 -1.67 11.23
C VAL A 813 -13.71 -1.58 9.91
N GLY A 814 -13.99 -0.56 9.10
CA GLY A 814 -13.28 -0.36 7.82
C GLY A 814 -13.40 -1.52 6.82
N GLY A 815 -14.51 -2.28 6.87
CA GLY A 815 -14.71 -3.49 6.07
C GLY A 815 -14.13 -4.78 6.67
N CYS A 816 -13.40 -4.68 7.78
CA CYS A 816 -12.97 -5.82 8.59
C CYS A 816 -14.11 -6.28 9.50
N ILE A 817 -14.39 -7.59 9.55
CA ILE A 817 -15.31 -8.15 10.55
C ILE A 817 -14.52 -8.35 11.83
N VAL A 818 -14.99 -7.76 12.93
CA VAL A 818 -14.35 -7.87 14.24
C VAL A 818 -15.29 -8.64 15.14
N PHE A 819 -14.82 -9.77 15.67
CA PHE A 819 -15.44 -10.42 16.82
C PHE A 819 -14.63 -10.03 18.05
N PRO A 820 -15.06 -9.10 18.90
CA PRO A 820 -14.24 -8.67 20.03
C PRO A 820 -13.98 -9.80 21.05
N SER A 821 -14.92 -10.73 21.20
CA SER A 821 -14.74 -11.99 21.92
C SER A 821 -15.70 -13.04 21.39
N LEU A 822 -15.17 -14.23 21.09
CA LEU A 822 -15.95 -15.42 20.74
C LEU A 822 -16.40 -16.24 21.96
N GLY A 823 -15.97 -15.87 23.17
CA GLY A 823 -16.21 -16.62 24.39
C GLY A 823 -15.55 -18.00 24.40
N ASN A 824 -16.05 -18.91 25.23
CA ASN A 824 -15.45 -20.23 25.41
C ASN A 824 -15.92 -21.23 24.35
N ALA A 825 -14.99 -21.82 23.60
CA ALA A 825 -15.27 -23.00 22.79
C ALA A 825 -15.21 -24.28 23.64
N ARG A 826 -14.20 -24.39 24.51
CA ARG A 826 -14.02 -25.55 25.41
C ARG A 826 -13.29 -25.17 26.71
N PHE A 827 -13.99 -25.27 27.84
CA PHE A 827 -13.45 -25.13 29.20
C PHE A 827 -14.11 -26.14 30.15
N GLU A 828 -13.36 -26.68 31.12
CA GLU A 828 -13.84 -27.73 32.01
C GLU A 828 -14.90 -27.25 33.02
N ALA A 829 -14.72 -26.06 33.59
CA ALA A 829 -15.48 -25.53 34.72
C ALA A 829 -16.65 -24.60 34.33
N ARG A 830 -17.62 -24.46 35.24
CA ARG A 830 -18.56 -23.32 35.21
C ARG A 830 -17.80 -22.09 35.70
N GLY A 831 -17.79 -21.03 34.91
CA GLY A 831 -17.12 -19.79 35.29
C GLY A 831 -17.96 -18.89 36.19
N PRO A 832 -17.42 -17.72 36.54
CA PRO A 832 -17.97 -16.86 37.59
C PRO A 832 -19.23 -16.08 37.14
N VAL A 833 -19.53 -16.05 35.84
CA VAL A 833 -20.69 -15.34 35.28
C VAL A 833 -21.51 -16.25 34.35
N PRO A 834 -22.83 -15.98 34.19
CA PRO A 834 -23.70 -16.80 33.32
C PRO A 834 -23.18 -16.93 31.88
N GLY A 835 -22.63 -15.85 31.33
CA GLY A 835 -22.07 -15.81 29.97
C GLY A 835 -20.88 -16.73 29.74
N PHE A 836 -20.14 -17.12 30.80
CA PHE A 836 -18.96 -17.98 30.67
C PHE A 836 -19.30 -19.38 30.15
N SER A 837 -20.50 -19.86 30.49
CA SER A 837 -20.97 -21.19 30.08
C SER A 837 -21.63 -21.20 28.70
N ALA A 838 -21.83 -20.02 28.09
CA ALA A 838 -22.36 -19.91 26.74
C ALA A 838 -21.25 -20.27 25.74
N ARG A 839 -21.37 -21.46 25.14
CA ARG A 839 -20.38 -21.99 24.19
C ARG A 839 -20.83 -21.78 22.76
N GLY A 840 -19.89 -21.51 21.88
CA GLY A 840 -20.14 -21.40 20.45
C GLY A 840 -18.87 -21.15 19.66
N TYR A 841 -19.05 -20.83 18.38
CA TYR A 841 -17.98 -20.48 17.48
C TYR A 841 -18.43 -19.43 16.47
N GLY A 842 -17.48 -18.62 16.00
CA GLY A 842 -17.70 -17.68 14.91
C GLY A 842 -17.60 -18.41 13.58
N GLU A 843 -18.54 -18.16 12.68
CA GLU A 843 -18.47 -18.65 11.30
C GLU A 843 -18.46 -17.46 10.36
N VAL A 844 -17.49 -17.40 9.47
CA VAL A 844 -17.37 -16.36 8.44
C VAL A 844 -17.33 -17.02 7.07
N GLU A 845 -18.20 -16.61 6.17
CA GLU A 845 -18.14 -17.01 4.77
C GLU A 845 -17.51 -15.87 3.96
N LEU A 846 -16.40 -16.16 3.29
CA LEU A 846 -15.64 -15.21 2.48
C LEU A 846 -15.91 -15.47 1.00
N ARG A 847 -16.43 -14.48 0.28
CA ARG A 847 -16.82 -14.53 -1.14
C ARG A 847 -16.06 -13.47 -1.93
N GLY A 848 -14.74 -13.62 -2.01
CA GLY A 848 -13.88 -12.57 -2.56
C GLY A 848 -13.54 -11.46 -1.57
N ARG A 849 -12.87 -10.41 -2.07
CA ARG A 849 -12.47 -9.27 -1.24
C ARG A 849 -13.67 -8.35 -1.02
N GLY A 850 -14.33 -8.51 0.13
CA GLY A 850 -15.37 -7.60 0.61
C GLY A 850 -16.82 -8.08 0.53
N ASP A 851 -17.07 -9.26 -0.03
CA ASP A 851 -18.33 -9.96 0.20
C ASP A 851 -18.16 -11.03 1.26
N ARG A 852 -18.77 -10.78 2.42
CA ARG A 852 -18.58 -11.58 3.63
C ARG A 852 -19.86 -11.63 4.41
N THR A 853 -20.18 -12.80 4.93
CA THR A 853 -21.23 -12.96 5.91
C THR A 853 -20.65 -13.62 7.14
N TRP A 854 -21.27 -13.35 8.28
CA TRP A 854 -20.84 -13.95 9.53
C TRP A 854 -22.04 -14.33 10.39
N ARG A 855 -21.83 -15.30 11.27
CA ARG A 855 -22.80 -15.66 12.31
C ARG A 855 -22.08 -16.29 13.50
N PHE A 856 -22.70 -16.19 14.67
CA PHE A 856 -22.33 -17.01 15.82
C PHE A 856 -23.14 -18.30 15.81
N VAL A 857 -22.48 -19.44 16.02
CA VAL A 857 -23.13 -20.75 16.06
C VAL A 857 -22.99 -21.34 17.47
N PRO A 858 -24.11 -21.53 18.21
CA PRO A 858 -24.06 -22.14 19.54
C PRO A 858 -23.55 -23.58 19.49
N LEU A 859 -22.76 -23.97 20.48
CA LEU A 859 -22.38 -25.35 20.74
C LEU A 859 -23.30 -25.96 21.83
N PRO A 860 -23.54 -27.28 21.81
CA PRO A 860 -24.35 -27.93 22.84
C PRO A 860 -23.83 -27.66 24.25
N ALA A 861 -24.74 -27.28 25.15
CA ALA A 861 -24.46 -27.27 26.59
C ALA A 861 -24.42 -28.74 27.06
N GLY A 862 -23.25 -29.38 26.97
CA GLY A 862 -23.08 -30.79 27.29
C GLY A 862 -23.78 -31.21 28.58
N GLY A 863 -24.78 -32.07 28.45
CA GLY A 863 -25.50 -32.72 29.55
C GLY A 863 -25.79 -34.17 29.16
N LYS A 864 -25.48 -35.11 30.05
CA LYS A 864 -25.80 -36.54 29.87
C LYS A 864 -27.25 -36.67 29.41
N ALA A 865 -27.47 -37.28 28.25
CA ALA A 865 -28.78 -37.75 27.86
C ALA A 865 -29.31 -38.68 28.97
N ARG A 866 -30.28 -38.20 29.75
CA ARG A 866 -31.10 -39.09 30.57
C ARG A 866 -32.01 -39.84 29.60
N PRO A 867 -32.06 -41.18 29.62
CA PRO A 867 -33.09 -41.90 28.89
C PRO A 867 -34.44 -41.47 29.48
N ALA A 868 -35.35 -41.02 28.62
CA ALA A 868 -36.72 -40.75 29.01
C ALA A 868 -37.36 -42.08 29.46
N ALA A 869 -37.46 -42.28 30.77
CA ALA A 869 -38.37 -43.25 31.35
C ALA A 869 -39.81 -42.73 31.15
N GLY A 870 -40.67 -43.59 30.64
CA GLY A 870 -41.99 -43.23 30.13
C GLY A 870 -43.09 -43.00 31.18
N ASN A 871 -44.24 -42.63 30.59
CA ASN A 871 -45.63 -42.68 31.05
C ASN A 871 -46.02 -42.07 32.40
N GLY A 872 -46.89 -41.05 32.31
CA GLY A 872 -47.76 -40.59 33.40
C GLY A 872 -48.59 -39.40 32.94
N ALA A 873 -49.92 -39.55 32.99
CA ALA A 873 -50.93 -38.74 32.33
C ALA A 873 -51.34 -37.43 33.05
N SER A 874 -52.05 -36.56 32.28
CA SER A 874 -53.05 -35.56 32.71
C SER A 874 -52.53 -34.35 33.52
N ASP A 875 -53.08 -33.13 33.50
CA ASP A 875 -54.30 -32.55 32.95
C ASP A 875 -54.12 -31.00 32.93
N LYS A 876 -54.83 -30.35 31.99
CA LYS A 876 -55.48 -29.02 32.02
C LYS A 876 -54.83 -27.69 32.50
N SER A 877 -55.18 -26.69 31.68
CA SER A 877 -55.54 -25.27 31.98
C SER A 877 -54.42 -24.29 32.23
N ALA A 878 -54.53 -22.98 31.96
CA ALA A 878 -55.33 -22.11 31.09
C ALA A 878 -54.70 -20.71 31.25
N SER A 879 -54.83 -19.88 30.22
CA SER A 879 -54.84 -18.40 30.20
C SER A 879 -54.25 -17.60 31.39
N GLY A 880 -53.29 -16.73 31.06
CA GLY A 880 -52.96 -15.50 31.76
C GLY A 880 -52.26 -14.55 30.79
#